data_AF-A0A853EVY0-F1
#
_entry.id   AF-A0A853EVY0-F1
#
_cell.length_a   1.000
_cell.length_b   1.000
_cell.length_c   1.000
_cell.angle_alpha   90.00
_cell.angle_beta   90.00
_cell.angle_gamma   90.00
#
_symmetry.space_group_name_H-M   'P 1'
#
loop_
_entity.id
_entity.type
_entity.pdbx_description
1 polymer ?
#
loop_
_entity_poly.entity_id
_entity_poly.type
_entity_poly.pdbx_seq_one_letter_code
_entity_poly.pdbx_strand_id
1 'polypeptide(L)'
;MLIASTLAASSLVTLAASPALAVTDPPAAPAALTGVVINEIESKDGDPGDWVELKNTSTVPVDASGLVLSDSKGTPSYTIPSGTIIAADGYLVLDEAAFGFGLGGEDLVRLHDTDGTTVVDEHAWTEHSPTTLGRCPDGTGPFATTASPTKGAANDCATPGATADLVVNEVESNGDDTDWVELTTTGTGPVDVSGFTFRDDDDARTPYTLPAGSVVEPGAFFVIDQVSGSNPVGFDFGLGNADSVRLYDTTGTLVADHSWTVHSLVSYGRCPDGTGDMTTTTVSTKGAPNDCSSPVRVNEVSTSGDWVELTSIGASAVPLDGYTLTATDGTGTTGTATVSAGTSLAPAGFLALDLPLASAGTLQLRSSDGTVVDEHTWTADPGASYGRCPDGTGDITTTLAATRGTANTCEGVLTPQPWPGGPDEVPLDAVDTFSGDLSGLDYEPSGSAAPGTLWAVQNGDGLLYKIVAGGDGGWAPTTAAGWSAGKTLRYPDGGGAVDAEGVTVAADSSGGGVYVSTERNNDQSSVSRPSVLRYDVTGDATTLVATDEWNLAADFPGLGANAGLEGITWVPDTFLTAQGFVDQRTGSAYAPASYPGHGDGLFVVGVEGTAGVYAYALLDDGSFVRVAAMETPFDLVADVQFDADLDALWVACDEACSGRTALFEIDDAGAFTATTVYEAPASADTGLANEGFAIADAATCVDGSRATFYADDNDTDGYSLRTGTFPCAESPTEPGEPGEPGEPGEPTPGEPGQPVPGEPAPGEPAPGTPGTPGSPAPATTPVDTTLLTDATRGSIAAPTTAVPGQAVTITVDPRYAGQTVYVWLHSEPRLLGSPVVAADGTVRVTIPADVPVGLHRLVVLDSTGAIIGWQEIEIVAAAGAPGRVGGGSAASGPLASTGLDGRGAVLAAMVLVLAGATVLAARRPARRDRV
;
A
#
# COMPACT_ATOMS: atom_id res chain seq x y z
N MET A 1 -3.94 38.60 41.92
CA MET A 1 -4.58 39.32 43.05
C MET A 1 -4.67 38.34 44.21
N LEU A 2 -3.78 38.47 45.19
CA LEU A 2 -3.71 37.65 46.41
C LEU A 2 -4.97 37.82 47.26
N ILE A 3 -5.47 36.76 47.89
CA ILE A 3 -5.87 36.79 49.32
C ILE A 3 -5.49 35.47 49.99
N ALA A 4 -4.60 35.59 50.96
CA ALA A 4 -4.19 34.58 51.92
C ALA A 4 -5.23 34.42 53.04
N SER A 5 -5.28 33.25 53.68
CA SER A 5 -5.89 33.08 55.00
C SER A 5 -4.92 32.34 55.92
N THR A 6 -4.61 32.99 57.03
CA THR A 6 -3.62 32.63 58.03
C THR A 6 -4.25 32.10 59.32
N LEU A 7 -3.59 31.08 59.89
CA LEU A 7 -3.34 30.79 61.31
C LEU A 7 -4.52 30.50 62.27
N ALA A 8 -4.44 29.34 62.94
CA ALA A 8 -4.33 29.29 64.39
C ALA A 8 -3.59 28.01 64.86
N ALA A 9 -2.55 28.22 65.65
CA ALA A 9 -1.68 27.23 66.24
C ALA A 9 -2.27 26.60 67.52
N SER A 10 -1.84 25.38 67.85
CA SER A 10 -1.84 24.88 69.23
C SER A 10 -0.61 24.00 69.48
N SER A 11 0.00 24.26 70.63
CA SER A 11 1.37 23.94 71.00
C SER A 11 1.63 22.48 71.35
N LEU A 12 2.87 22.06 71.08
CA LEU A 12 3.54 20.83 71.56
C LEU A 12 3.52 20.69 73.08
N VAL A 13 3.29 19.46 73.56
CA VAL A 13 4.02 18.89 74.71
C VAL A 13 4.43 17.45 74.36
N THR A 14 5.74 17.26 74.25
CA THR A 14 6.44 15.97 74.18
C THR A 14 6.46 15.29 75.54
N LEU A 15 6.05 14.02 75.64
CA LEU A 15 6.33 13.16 76.78
C LEU A 15 7.06 11.88 76.32
N ALA A 16 8.19 11.62 76.96
CA ALA A 16 9.16 10.58 76.66
C ALA A 16 8.65 9.16 76.97
N ALA A 17 9.15 8.21 76.19
CA ALA A 17 8.92 6.78 76.33
C ALA A 17 9.72 6.14 77.49
N SER A 18 9.18 5.07 78.08
CA SER A 18 9.90 3.87 78.54
C SER A 18 8.93 2.72 78.85
N PRO A 19 9.38 1.45 78.76
CA PRO A 19 8.57 0.33 78.29
C PRO A 19 7.90 -0.45 79.41
N ALA A 20 6.66 -0.86 79.20
CA ALA A 20 5.99 -1.88 80.01
C ALA A 20 5.85 -3.15 79.17
N LEU A 21 6.44 -4.23 79.65
CA LEU A 21 6.30 -5.59 79.15
C LEU A 21 4.81 -5.95 79.06
N ALA A 22 4.27 -6.02 77.84
CA ALA A 22 2.97 -6.62 77.59
C ALA A 22 3.15 -8.14 77.53
N VAL A 23 2.44 -8.82 78.42
CA VAL A 23 2.22 -10.25 78.43
C VAL A 23 1.55 -10.63 77.10
N THR A 24 2.15 -11.57 76.37
CA THR A 24 1.54 -12.19 75.19
C THR A 24 0.32 -13.00 75.62
N ASP A 25 -0.88 -12.60 75.18
CA ASP A 25 -2.02 -13.51 75.16
C ASP A 25 -1.70 -14.73 74.27
N PRO A 26 -2.20 -15.94 74.61
CA PRO A 26 -2.04 -17.09 73.74
C PRO A 26 -2.74 -16.83 72.40
N PRO A 27 -2.25 -17.38 71.27
CA PRO A 27 -2.97 -17.25 70.00
C PRO A 27 -4.37 -17.85 70.17
N ALA A 28 -5.38 -17.07 69.78
CA ALA A 28 -6.73 -17.55 69.62
C ALA A 28 -6.72 -18.76 68.67
N ALA A 29 -7.55 -19.77 68.97
CA ALA A 29 -7.81 -20.88 68.07
C ALA A 29 -8.21 -20.34 66.68
N PRO A 30 -7.81 -20.99 65.57
CA PRO A 30 -8.16 -20.51 64.24
C PRO A 30 -9.68 -20.44 64.11
N ALA A 31 -10.17 -19.25 63.79
CA ALA A 31 -11.54 -19.05 63.36
C ALA A 31 -11.77 -19.83 62.06
N ALA A 32 -13.01 -20.27 61.84
CA ALA A 32 -13.44 -20.95 60.62
C ALA A 32 -12.93 -20.22 59.36
N LEU A 33 -12.63 -20.99 58.31
CA LEU A 33 -12.16 -20.54 56.98
C LEU A 33 -13.23 -19.73 56.20
N THR A 34 -13.90 -18.80 56.86
CA THR A 34 -14.85 -17.89 56.22
C THR A 34 -14.06 -16.88 55.42
N GLY A 35 -14.01 -17.02 54.10
CA GLY A 35 -13.47 -16.00 53.21
C GLY A 35 -12.67 -16.50 52.02
N VAL A 36 -12.24 -17.77 51.98
CA VAL A 36 -11.54 -18.33 50.81
C VAL A 36 -12.53 -19.02 49.88
N VAL A 37 -12.56 -18.60 48.62
CA VAL A 37 -13.40 -19.17 47.57
C VAL A 37 -12.55 -19.58 46.37
N ILE A 38 -13.03 -20.52 45.56
CA ILE A 38 -12.50 -20.73 44.21
C ILE A 38 -12.97 -19.54 43.37
N ASN A 39 -12.05 -18.82 42.75
CA ASN A 39 -12.32 -17.54 42.07
C ASN A 39 -12.31 -17.65 40.55
N GLU A 40 -11.33 -18.37 40.00
CA GLU A 40 -11.16 -18.52 38.56
C GLU A 40 -10.52 -19.88 38.23
N ILE A 41 -10.92 -20.48 37.11
CA ILE A 41 -10.53 -21.82 36.66
C ILE A 41 -10.21 -21.79 35.17
N GLU A 42 -8.98 -22.16 34.81
CA GLU A 42 -8.53 -22.47 33.45
C GLU A 42 -8.36 -23.99 33.33
N SER A 43 -8.91 -24.59 32.28
CA SER A 43 -9.03 -26.05 32.15
C SER A 43 -8.61 -26.61 30.79
N LYS A 44 -8.10 -25.77 29.88
CA LYS A 44 -7.80 -26.21 28.52
C LYS A 44 -6.50 -25.63 27.97
N ASP A 45 -6.36 -24.30 28.02
CA ASP A 45 -5.34 -23.58 27.24
C ASP A 45 -4.39 -22.75 28.13
N GLY A 46 -4.24 -23.13 29.41
CA GLY A 46 -3.37 -22.44 30.35
C GLY A 46 -1.87 -22.65 30.06
N ASP A 47 -1.05 -21.62 30.27
CA ASP A 47 0.41 -21.67 30.25
C ASP A 47 0.96 -21.56 31.70
N PRO A 48 1.72 -22.55 32.22
CA PRO A 48 2.23 -23.78 31.57
C PRO A 48 1.29 -25.00 31.63
N GLY A 49 0.03 -24.83 32.04
CA GLY A 49 -0.99 -25.87 32.11
C GLY A 49 -2.26 -25.35 32.81
N ASP A 50 -3.18 -26.25 33.18
CA ASP A 50 -4.41 -25.88 33.90
C ASP A 50 -4.10 -25.14 35.21
N TRP A 51 -5.01 -24.29 35.67
CA TRP A 51 -4.83 -23.62 36.95
C TRP A 51 -6.15 -23.29 37.64
N VAL A 52 -6.09 -23.24 38.97
CA VAL A 52 -7.19 -22.82 39.84
C VAL A 52 -6.71 -21.67 40.71
N GLU A 53 -7.46 -20.59 40.73
CA GLU A 53 -7.23 -19.47 41.63
C GLU A 53 -8.19 -19.49 42.81
N LEU A 54 -7.64 -19.27 44.00
CA LEU A 54 -8.41 -19.01 45.21
C LEU A 54 -8.35 -17.52 45.56
N LYS A 55 -9.48 -16.95 45.98
CA LYS A 55 -9.54 -15.56 46.46
C LYS A 55 -9.89 -15.50 47.94
N ASN A 56 -9.18 -14.67 48.70
CA ASN A 56 -9.58 -14.26 50.04
C ASN A 56 -10.50 -13.04 49.97
N THR A 57 -11.80 -13.25 50.09
CA THR A 57 -12.85 -12.21 50.09
C THR A 57 -12.93 -11.38 51.38
N SER A 58 -12.09 -11.68 52.38
CA SER A 58 -12.07 -10.95 53.64
C SER A 58 -11.06 -9.79 53.63
N THR A 59 -11.27 -8.84 54.54
CA THR A 59 -10.39 -7.66 54.70
C THR A 59 -9.16 -7.91 55.57
N VAL A 60 -8.89 -9.17 55.93
CA VAL A 60 -7.71 -9.58 56.70
C VAL A 60 -7.02 -10.77 56.03
N PRO A 61 -5.70 -10.96 56.20
CA PRO A 61 -5.03 -12.13 55.65
C PRO A 61 -5.60 -13.45 56.20
N VAL A 62 -5.75 -14.46 55.35
CA VAL A 62 -6.22 -15.81 55.71
C VAL A 62 -5.11 -16.84 55.52
N ASP A 63 -4.94 -17.72 56.51
CA ASP A 63 -4.06 -18.87 56.41
C ASP A 63 -4.75 -20.00 55.65
N ALA A 64 -4.25 -20.31 54.45
CA ALA A 64 -4.75 -21.37 53.57
C ALA A 64 -4.02 -22.71 53.80
N SER A 65 -3.12 -22.78 54.78
CA SER A 65 -2.34 -23.98 55.08
C SER A 65 -3.22 -25.20 55.32
N GLY A 66 -2.92 -26.30 54.61
CA GLY A 66 -3.59 -27.58 54.82
C GLY A 66 -4.94 -27.73 54.14
N LEU A 67 -5.49 -26.70 53.49
CA LEU A 67 -6.65 -26.86 52.60
C LEU A 67 -6.33 -27.87 51.49
N VAL A 68 -7.35 -28.56 51.01
CA VAL A 68 -7.17 -29.62 50.00
C VAL A 68 -7.96 -29.30 48.74
N LEU A 69 -7.30 -29.26 47.58
CA LEU A 69 -7.90 -29.13 46.26
C LEU A 69 -8.06 -30.50 45.60
N SER A 70 -9.20 -30.77 44.97
CA SER A 70 -9.42 -32.03 44.22
C SER A 70 -10.31 -31.83 42.99
N ASP A 71 -10.16 -32.70 41.99
CA ASP A 71 -11.05 -32.80 40.83
C ASP A 71 -12.32 -33.65 41.13
N SER A 72 -13.11 -33.96 40.10
CA SER A 72 -14.28 -34.86 40.19
C SER A 72 -13.95 -36.28 40.66
N LYS A 73 -12.73 -36.77 40.44
CA LYS A 73 -12.28 -38.11 40.88
C LYS A 73 -11.95 -38.14 42.37
N GLY A 74 -11.65 -36.98 42.96
CA GLY A 74 -11.32 -36.82 44.37
C GLY A 74 -9.94 -37.35 44.77
N THR A 75 -9.25 -38.07 43.88
CA THR A 75 -7.87 -38.54 44.03
C THR A 75 -7.18 -38.63 42.66
N PRO A 76 -5.93 -38.15 42.51
CA PRO A 76 -5.11 -37.50 43.55
C PRO A 76 -5.70 -36.15 43.98
N SER A 77 -5.33 -35.68 45.17
CA SER A 77 -5.71 -34.37 45.69
C SER A 77 -4.47 -33.63 46.17
N TYR A 78 -4.56 -32.30 46.20
CA TYR A 78 -3.44 -31.43 46.51
C TYR A 78 -3.66 -30.71 47.83
N THR A 79 -2.75 -30.89 48.78
CA THR A 79 -2.77 -30.17 50.05
C THR A 79 -1.92 -28.91 49.96
N ILE A 80 -2.51 -27.76 50.23
CA ILE A 80 -1.82 -26.46 50.23
C ILE A 80 -0.71 -26.47 51.31
N PRO A 81 0.55 -26.15 50.96
CA PRO A 81 1.67 -26.19 51.89
C PRO A 81 1.48 -25.34 53.16
N SER A 82 2.06 -25.80 54.27
CA SER A 82 2.07 -25.05 55.51
C SER A 82 2.78 -23.69 55.38
N GLY A 83 2.21 -22.65 55.98
CA GLY A 83 2.70 -21.28 55.92
C GLY A 83 2.14 -20.45 54.75
N THR A 84 1.17 -20.98 54.00
CA THR A 84 0.57 -20.27 52.86
C THR A 84 -0.47 -19.27 53.36
N ILE A 85 -0.17 -17.98 53.24
CA ILE A 85 -1.08 -16.90 53.63
C ILE A 85 -1.58 -16.19 52.37
N ILE A 86 -2.90 -16.09 52.22
CA ILE A 86 -3.53 -15.25 51.20
C ILE A 86 -3.77 -13.88 51.83
N ALA A 87 -3.24 -12.81 51.24
CA ALA A 87 -3.44 -11.46 51.73
C ALA A 87 -4.93 -11.07 51.77
N ALA A 88 -5.29 -10.03 52.53
CA ALA A 88 -6.63 -9.46 52.48
C ALA A 88 -6.97 -9.06 51.05
N ASP A 89 -8.14 -9.48 50.53
CA ASP A 89 -8.56 -9.29 49.13
C ASP A 89 -7.56 -9.85 48.08
N GLY A 90 -6.66 -10.74 48.52
CA GLY A 90 -5.60 -11.30 47.68
C GLY A 90 -5.99 -12.63 47.01
N TYR A 91 -5.14 -13.03 46.08
CA TYR A 91 -5.30 -14.22 45.23
C TYR A 91 -4.20 -15.25 45.50
N LEU A 92 -4.51 -16.53 45.34
CA LEU A 92 -3.58 -17.65 45.37
C LEU A 92 -3.82 -18.51 44.14
N VAL A 93 -2.85 -18.52 43.24
CA VAL A 93 -2.87 -19.33 42.02
C VAL A 93 -2.23 -20.68 42.30
N LEU A 94 -2.90 -21.75 41.89
CA LEU A 94 -2.44 -23.13 41.95
C LEU A 94 -2.37 -23.67 40.53
N ASP A 95 -1.16 -23.95 40.02
CA ASP A 95 -0.93 -24.51 38.69
C ASP A 95 -1.00 -26.05 38.69
N GLU A 96 -1.31 -26.64 37.54
CA GLU A 96 -1.35 -28.09 37.33
C GLU A 96 -0.04 -28.77 37.77
N ALA A 97 1.10 -28.14 37.52
CA ALA A 97 2.40 -28.62 37.96
C ALA A 97 2.51 -28.75 39.50
N ALA A 98 1.74 -27.96 40.24
CA ALA A 98 1.65 -28.04 41.69
C ALA A 98 0.68 -29.13 42.17
N PHE A 99 -0.54 -29.17 41.61
CA PHE A 99 -1.58 -30.10 42.10
C PHE A 99 -1.54 -31.50 41.47
N GLY A 100 -0.93 -31.65 40.30
CA GLY A 100 -0.53 -32.94 39.72
C GLY A 100 -1.65 -33.76 39.08
N PHE A 101 -2.77 -33.13 38.70
CA PHE A 101 -3.86 -33.74 37.94
C PHE A 101 -4.39 -32.72 36.92
N GLY A 102 -4.92 -33.15 35.77
CA GLY A 102 -5.55 -32.24 34.80
C GLY A 102 -7.03 -32.03 35.08
N LEU A 103 -7.58 -30.91 34.61
CA LEU A 103 -8.99 -30.52 34.66
C LEU A 103 -9.65 -30.82 33.32
N GLY A 104 -10.60 -31.76 33.29
CA GLY A 104 -11.21 -32.23 32.05
C GLY A 104 -12.31 -31.33 31.48
N GLY A 105 -12.79 -31.69 30.28
CA GLY A 105 -13.90 -30.98 29.62
C GLY A 105 -15.21 -31.02 30.41
N GLU A 106 -15.62 -32.19 30.93
CA GLU A 106 -16.65 -32.28 31.97
C GLU A 106 -15.94 -32.61 33.29
N ASP A 107 -15.89 -31.66 34.23
CA ASP A 107 -15.18 -31.84 35.49
C ASP A 107 -15.73 -30.94 36.61
N LEU A 108 -15.09 -31.05 37.78
CA LEU A 108 -15.43 -30.30 38.98
C LEU A 108 -14.15 -29.99 39.76
N VAL A 109 -14.02 -28.76 40.27
CA VAL A 109 -13.01 -28.40 41.26
C VAL A 109 -13.67 -28.25 42.61
N ARG A 110 -13.04 -28.83 43.63
CA ARG A 110 -13.48 -28.77 45.02
C ARG A 110 -12.36 -28.36 45.93
N LEU A 111 -12.62 -27.36 46.77
CA LEU A 111 -11.79 -26.95 47.87
C LEU A 111 -12.37 -27.54 49.16
N HIS A 112 -11.56 -28.30 49.89
CA HIS A 112 -11.90 -28.88 51.18
C HIS A 112 -11.11 -28.21 52.30
N ASP A 113 -11.67 -28.25 53.51
CA ASP A 113 -11.02 -27.87 54.75
C ASP A 113 -9.82 -28.81 55.04
N THR A 114 -9.04 -28.46 56.04
CA THR A 114 -7.86 -29.19 56.57
C THR A 114 -8.13 -30.64 57.00
N ASP A 115 -9.39 -31.04 57.16
CA ASP A 115 -9.78 -32.43 57.38
C ASP A 115 -9.81 -33.28 56.08
N GLY A 116 -9.69 -32.64 54.92
CA GLY A 116 -9.69 -33.26 53.59
C GLY A 116 -11.04 -33.79 53.12
N THR A 117 -12.14 -33.46 53.81
CA THR A 117 -13.48 -34.01 53.54
C THR A 117 -14.61 -32.97 53.59
N THR A 118 -14.47 -31.91 54.37
CA THR A 118 -15.46 -30.84 54.50
C THR A 118 -15.30 -29.87 53.34
N VAL A 119 -16.31 -29.78 52.47
CA VAL A 119 -16.29 -28.86 51.32
C VAL A 119 -16.41 -27.41 51.77
N VAL A 120 -15.43 -26.60 51.38
CA VAL A 120 -15.40 -25.15 51.57
C VAL A 120 -16.04 -24.44 50.38
N ASP A 121 -15.67 -24.86 49.17
CA ASP A 121 -16.24 -24.35 47.91
C ASP A 121 -16.11 -25.39 46.80
N GLU A 122 -16.99 -25.34 45.81
CA GLU A 122 -16.91 -26.20 44.64
C GLU A 122 -17.55 -25.55 43.40
N HIS A 123 -17.03 -25.91 42.23
CA HIS A 123 -17.62 -25.55 40.96
C HIS A 123 -17.52 -26.71 39.97
N ALA A 124 -18.58 -26.93 39.20
CA ALA A 124 -18.69 -28.01 38.22
C ALA A 124 -19.10 -27.44 36.87
N TRP A 125 -18.57 -28.02 35.79
CA TRP A 125 -18.84 -27.62 34.42
C TRP A 125 -18.99 -28.85 33.51
N THR A 126 -19.61 -28.66 32.35
CA THR A 126 -19.93 -29.74 31.40
C THR A 126 -19.07 -29.74 30.14
N GLU A 127 -18.42 -28.61 29.86
CA GLU A 127 -17.46 -28.43 28.77
C GLU A 127 -16.44 -27.34 29.17
N HIS A 128 -15.27 -27.33 28.53
CA HIS A 128 -14.28 -26.28 28.75
C HIS A 128 -14.88 -24.91 28.43
N SER A 129 -14.56 -23.90 29.24
CA SER A 129 -14.88 -22.51 28.90
C SER A 129 -14.06 -22.09 27.66
N PRO A 130 -14.60 -21.21 26.79
CA PRO A 130 -13.82 -20.60 25.70
C PRO A 130 -12.58 -19.83 26.19
N THR A 131 -12.67 -19.24 27.39
CA THR A 131 -11.58 -18.57 28.13
C THR A 131 -11.39 -19.29 29.47
N THR A 132 -11.68 -18.63 30.61
CA THR A 132 -11.73 -19.25 31.94
C THR A 132 -13.15 -19.24 32.50
N LEU A 133 -13.39 -19.98 33.59
CA LEU A 133 -14.58 -19.84 34.42
C LEU A 133 -14.23 -18.98 35.62
N GLY A 134 -14.80 -17.78 35.73
CA GLY A 134 -14.55 -16.84 36.82
C GLY A 134 -15.82 -16.45 37.57
N ARG A 135 -15.72 -16.17 38.87
CA ARG A 135 -16.80 -15.54 39.64
C ARG A 135 -17.03 -14.10 39.18
N CYS A 136 -18.26 -13.77 38.78
CA CYS A 136 -18.60 -12.45 38.28
C CYS A 136 -19.87 -11.87 38.95
N PRO A 137 -19.75 -10.84 39.80
CA PRO A 137 -18.55 -10.04 40.13
C PRO A 137 -17.44 -10.81 40.86
N ASP A 138 -16.18 -10.37 40.69
CA ASP A 138 -14.98 -10.99 41.27
C ASP A 138 -15.14 -11.37 42.75
N GLY A 139 -14.76 -12.61 43.09
CA GLY A 139 -14.84 -13.17 44.45
C GLY A 139 -16.23 -13.47 45.00
N THR A 140 -17.32 -12.96 44.39
CA THR A 140 -18.64 -12.92 45.06
C THR A 140 -19.80 -13.38 44.19
N GLY A 141 -19.67 -13.29 42.87
CA GLY A 141 -20.71 -13.66 41.93
C GLY A 141 -20.77 -15.15 41.59
N PRO A 142 -21.78 -15.56 40.81
CA PRO A 142 -21.79 -16.87 40.16
C PRO A 142 -20.61 -17.00 39.19
N PHE A 143 -20.23 -18.24 38.89
CA PHE A 143 -19.28 -18.51 37.82
C PHE A 143 -19.92 -18.18 36.45
N ALA A 144 -19.14 -17.50 35.61
CA ALA A 144 -19.43 -17.22 34.21
C ALA A 144 -18.13 -17.34 33.40
N THR A 145 -18.25 -17.44 32.07
CA THR A 145 -17.10 -17.27 31.18
C THR A 145 -16.58 -15.85 31.32
N THR A 146 -15.29 -15.70 31.61
CA THR A 146 -14.61 -14.39 31.68
C THR A 146 -14.34 -13.84 30.29
N ALA A 147 -14.15 -12.53 30.15
CA ALA A 147 -13.71 -11.96 28.87
C ALA A 147 -12.23 -12.24 28.57
N SER A 148 -11.39 -12.38 29.60
CA SER A 148 -9.99 -12.76 29.47
C SER A 148 -9.50 -13.52 30.72
N PRO A 149 -8.46 -14.39 30.61
CA PRO A 149 -7.85 -15.03 31.77
C PRO A 149 -7.18 -14.01 32.71
N THR A 150 -7.52 -14.01 34.00
CA THR A 150 -7.06 -12.99 34.97
C THR A 150 -6.21 -13.57 36.10
N LYS A 151 -5.32 -14.51 35.76
CA LYS A 151 -4.43 -15.20 36.70
C LYS A 151 -3.67 -14.24 37.65
N GLY A 152 -4.00 -14.28 38.93
CA GLY A 152 -3.42 -13.46 40.00
C GLY A 152 -4.03 -12.06 40.15
N ALA A 153 -5.14 -11.78 39.48
CA ALA A 153 -5.81 -10.48 39.42
C ALA A 153 -7.34 -10.63 39.55
N ALA A 154 -8.07 -9.51 39.55
CA ALA A 154 -9.53 -9.55 39.62
C ALA A 154 -10.16 -10.03 38.31
N ASN A 155 -11.20 -10.86 38.40
CA ASN A 155 -11.88 -11.43 37.25
C ASN A 155 -12.40 -10.38 36.26
N ASP A 156 -12.11 -10.60 34.97
CA ASP A 156 -12.65 -9.81 33.88
C ASP A 156 -14.08 -10.26 33.54
N CYS A 157 -15.03 -9.52 34.11
CA CYS A 157 -16.45 -9.83 34.05
C CYS A 157 -17.20 -9.13 32.92
N ALA A 158 -16.50 -8.61 31.91
CA ALA A 158 -17.16 -8.24 30.66
C ALA A 158 -17.79 -9.49 30.03
N THR A 159 -19.01 -9.36 29.48
CA THR A 159 -19.64 -10.47 28.76
C THR A 159 -18.96 -10.59 27.40
N PRO A 160 -18.38 -11.74 27.00
CA PRO A 160 -17.80 -11.90 25.68
C PRO A 160 -18.82 -11.61 24.57
N GLY A 161 -18.39 -10.91 23.53
CA GLY A 161 -19.20 -10.63 22.34
C GLY A 161 -19.35 -11.88 21.46
N ALA A 162 -20.38 -11.91 20.63
CA ALA A 162 -20.54 -12.97 19.64
C ALA A 162 -19.68 -12.66 18.40
N THR A 163 -19.02 -13.68 17.85
CA THR A 163 -18.26 -13.54 16.60
C THR A 163 -19.14 -13.14 15.41
N ALA A 164 -20.42 -13.50 15.46
CA ALA A 164 -21.43 -13.10 14.47
C ALA A 164 -21.77 -11.60 14.51
N ASP A 165 -21.32 -10.86 15.53
CA ASP A 165 -21.51 -9.40 15.62
C ASP A 165 -20.34 -8.63 14.98
N LEU A 166 -19.28 -9.31 14.56
CA LEU A 166 -18.14 -8.72 13.84
C LEU A 166 -18.55 -8.31 12.43
N VAL A 167 -18.08 -7.15 12.01
CA VAL A 167 -18.22 -6.67 10.64
C VAL A 167 -16.93 -6.00 10.18
N VAL A 168 -16.71 -6.02 8.86
CA VAL A 168 -15.74 -5.13 8.23
C VAL A 168 -16.28 -3.70 8.32
N ASN A 169 -15.50 -2.79 8.89
CA ASN A 169 -15.87 -1.39 9.08
C ASN A 169 -15.27 -0.48 8.02
N GLU A 170 -14.00 -0.68 7.66
CA GLU A 170 -13.31 0.12 6.64
C GLU A 170 -12.26 -0.75 5.91
N VAL A 171 -12.03 -0.47 4.63
CA VAL A 171 -11.01 -1.13 3.78
C VAL A 171 -10.28 -0.06 2.97
N GLU A 172 -8.96 -0.06 3.07
CA GLU A 172 -8.05 0.71 2.23
C GLU A 172 -7.28 -0.25 1.33
N SER A 173 -7.23 0.05 0.03
CA SER A 173 -6.66 -0.83 -0.99
C SER A 173 -5.90 -0.08 -2.10
N ASN A 174 -5.85 1.26 -2.04
CA ASN A 174 -5.31 2.06 -3.15
C ASN A 174 -4.67 3.39 -2.72
N GLY A 175 -5.05 3.94 -1.56
CA GLY A 175 -4.70 5.31 -1.15
C GLY A 175 -3.61 5.45 -0.07
N ASP A 176 -3.07 4.36 0.47
CA ASP A 176 -2.03 4.36 1.52
C ASP A 176 -0.77 3.62 1.03
N ASP A 177 0.36 3.79 1.74
CA ASP A 177 1.61 3.06 1.47
C ASP A 177 1.46 1.54 1.67
N THR A 178 0.35 1.10 2.30
CA THR A 178 0.03 -0.28 2.66
C THR A 178 -1.47 -0.53 2.67
N ASP A 179 -1.88 -1.72 2.26
CA ASP A 179 -3.28 -2.15 2.38
C ASP A 179 -3.67 -2.42 3.84
N TRP A 180 -4.93 -2.15 4.19
CA TRP A 180 -5.44 -2.50 5.50
C TRP A 180 -6.96 -2.68 5.53
N VAL A 181 -7.41 -3.45 6.51
CA VAL A 181 -8.82 -3.65 6.82
C VAL A 181 -9.08 -3.38 8.30
N GLU A 182 -10.23 -2.81 8.58
CA GLU A 182 -10.69 -2.53 9.93
C GLU A 182 -11.93 -3.35 10.27
N LEU A 183 -11.93 -3.90 11.47
CA LEU A 183 -13.05 -4.62 12.06
C LEU A 183 -13.66 -3.81 13.20
N THR A 184 -14.98 -3.90 13.33
CA THR A 184 -15.68 -3.49 14.54
C THR A 184 -16.70 -4.54 14.95
N THR A 185 -17.23 -4.43 16.16
CA THR A 185 -18.32 -5.28 16.65
C THR A 185 -19.57 -4.44 16.88
N THR A 186 -20.72 -4.93 16.40
CA THR A 186 -22.04 -4.35 16.69
C THR A 186 -22.58 -4.78 18.06
N GLY A 187 -21.92 -5.76 18.69
CA GLY A 187 -22.24 -6.27 20.02
C GLY A 187 -21.73 -5.37 21.14
N THR A 188 -22.16 -5.67 22.37
CA THR A 188 -21.78 -4.91 23.57
C THR A 188 -20.62 -5.53 24.35
N GLY A 189 -20.05 -6.62 23.86
CA GLY A 189 -19.01 -7.40 24.51
C GLY A 189 -17.75 -7.54 23.65
N PRO A 190 -16.55 -7.62 24.26
CA PRO A 190 -15.31 -7.82 23.51
C PRO A 190 -15.32 -9.15 22.75
N VAL A 191 -14.85 -9.13 21.50
CA VAL A 191 -14.73 -10.33 20.66
C VAL A 191 -13.25 -10.68 20.50
N ASP A 192 -12.83 -11.81 21.07
CA ASP A 192 -11.49 -12.36 20.84
C ASP A 192 -11.41 -12.96 19.43
N VAL A 193 -10.48 -12.43 18.63
CA VAL A 193 -10.20 -12.85 17.25
C VAL A 193 -8.82 -13.49 17.12
N SER A 194 -8.19 -13.86 18.24
CA SER A 194 -6.92 -14.59 18.27
C SER A 194 -7.02 -15.89 17.47
N GLY A 195 -6.07 -16.09 16.55
CA GLY A 195 -6.04 -17.29 15.70
C GLY A 195 -7.07 -17.31 14.57
N PHE A 196 -7.87 -16.25 14.38
CA PHE A 196 -8.72 -16.11 13.21
C PHE A 196 -7.85 -15.96 11.96
N THR A 197 -8.38 -16.34 10.81
CA THR A 197 -7.65 -16.23 9.54
C THR A 197 -8.26 -15.16 8.64
N PHE A 198 -7.42 -14.24 8.18
CA PHE A 198 -7.72 -13.20 7.22
C PHE A 198 -7.27 -13.62 5.81
N ARG A 199 -8.10 -13.35 4.81
CA ARG A 199 -7.88 -13.66 3.38
C ARG A 199 -8.37 -12.52 2.50
N ASP A 200 -7.74 -12.38 1.36
CA ASP A 200 -8.26 -11.71 0.17
C ASP A 200 -9.24 -12.63 -0.58
N ASP A 201 -9.52 -12.46 -1.89
CA ASP A 201 -10.36 -13.36 -2.71
C ASP A 201 -9.70 -14.68 -3.16
N ASP A 202 -8.38 -14.81 -3.01
CA ASP A 202 -7.61 -16.02 -3.37
C ASP A 202 -7.67 -17.14 -2.30
N ASP A 203 -8.50 -18.15 -2.54
CA ASP A 203 -8.64 -19.31 -1.65
C ASP A 203 -7.38 -20.20 -1.55
N ALA A 204 -6.48 -20.13 -2.54
CA ALA A 204 -5.25 -20.92 -2.59
C ALA A 204 -4.11 -20.29 -1.77
N ARG A 205 -4.22 -19.00 -1.45
CA ARG A 205 -3.24 -18.27 -0.65
C ARG A 205 -3.15 -18.79 0.78
N THR A 206 -1.95 -18.70 1.35
CA THR A 206 -1.77 -18.94 2.78
C THR A 206 -2.41 -17.78 3.53
N PRO A 207 -3.43 -18.02 4.39
CA PRO A 207 -4.11 -16.93 5.08
C PRO A 207 -3.21 -16.31 6.15
N TYR A 208 -3.41 -15.02 6.42
CA TYR A 208 -2.81 -14.37 7.59
C TYR A 208 -3.56 -14.81 8.85
N THR A 209 -2.84 -15.25 9.88
CA THR A 209 -3.43 -15.66 11.16
C THR A 209 -3.25 -14.56 12.19
N LEU A 210 -4.34 -14.10 12.79
CA LEU A 210 -4.30 -13.04 13.79
C LEU A 210 -3.53 -13.50 15.04
N PRO A 211 -2.60 -12.69 15.57
CA PRO A 211 -1.80 -13.02 16.74
C PRO A 211 -2.63 -13.32 17.99
N ALA A 212 -2.01 -13.98 18.97
CA ALA A 212 -2.63 -14.18 20.28
C ALA A 212 -2.84 -12.82 20.99
N GLY A 213 -4.00 -12.64 21.62
CA GLY A 213 -4.40 -11.42 22.31
C GLY A 213 -5.07 -10.38 21.41
N SER A 214 -5.44 -10.73 20.17
CA SER A 214 -6.20 -9.84 19.30
C SER A 214 -7.67 -9.80 19.73
N VAL A 215 -8.13 -8.63 20.18
CA VAL A 215 -9.50 -8.43 20.69
C VAL A 215 -10.13 -7.21 20.04
N VAL A 216 -11.35 -7.36 19.53
CA VAL A 216 -12.20 -6.27 19.04
C VAL A 216 -13.09 -5.80 20.18
N GLU A 217 -12.76 -4.65 20.75
CA GLU A 217 -13.54 -4.04 21.84
C GLU A 217 -14.83 -3.39 21.30
N PRO A 218 -15.94 -3.37 22.07
CA PRO A 218 -17.18 -2.71 21.66
C PRO A 218 -16.99 -1.22 21.37
N GLY A 219 -17.36 -0.80 20.16
CA GLY A 219 -17.18 0.58 19.70
C GLY A 219 -15.73 0.98 19.42
N ALA A 220 -14.80 0.03 19.41
CA ALA A 220 -13.45 0.21 18.93
C ALA A 220 -13.31 -0.26 17.48
N PHE A 221 -12.14 0.05 16.93
CA PHE A 221 -11.78 -0.16 15.54
C PHE A 221 -10.46 -0.95 15.50
N PHE A 222 -10.53 -2.22 15.14
CA PHE A 222 -9.41 -3.14 15.14
C PHE A 222 -8.81 -3.25 13.74
N VAL A 223 -7.58 -2.79 13.55
CA VAL A 223 -6.91 -2.75 12.25
C VAL A 223 -6.09 -4.02 12.02
N ILE A 224 -6.29 -4.65 10.87
CA ILE A 224 -5.43 -5.69 10.30
C ILE A 224 -4.70 -5.03 9.12
N ASP A 225 -3.38 -5.02 9.19
CA ASP A 225 -2.54 -4.20 8.34
C ASP A 225 -1.58 -5.07 7.52
N GLN A 226 -1.16 -4.58 6.35
CA GLN A 226 -0.15 -5.25 5.54
C GLN A 226 1.23 -5.09 6.18
N VAL A 227 2.11 -6.06 5.96
CA VAL A 227 3.52 -5.97 6.38
C VAL A 227 4.20 -4.86 5.61
N SER A 228 4.89 -3.98 6.32
CA SER A 228 5.70 -2.91 5.76
C SER A 228 6.99 -2.68 6.54
N GLY A 229 7.83 -1.78 6.04
CA GLY A 229 9.05 -1.37 6.74
C GLY A 229 8.78 -0.73 8.11
N SER A 230 7.60 -0.13 8.31
CA SER A 230 7.15 0.50 9.55
C SER A 230 6.26 -0.41 10.40
N ASN A 231 5.60 -1.40 9.80
CA ASN A 231 4.80 -2.42 10.48
C ASN A 231 5.25 -3.85 10.11
N PRO A 232 6.15 -4.49 10.89
CA PRO A 232 6.66 -5.82 10.56
C PRO A 232 5.68 -6.96 10.88
N VAL A 233 4.47 -6.66 11.36
CA VAL A 233 3.45 -7.64 11.76
C VAL A 233 2.16 -7.35 11.02
N GLY A 234 1.85 -8.19 10.04
CA GLY A 234 0.72 -7.99 9.13
C GLY A 234 0.54 -9.13 8.15
N PHE A 235 -0.42 -8.98 7.24
CA PHE A 235 -0.54 -9.86 6.07
C PHE A 235 0.47 -9.46 4.98
N ASP A 236 0.91 -10.40 4.16
CA ASP A 236 2.02 -10.22 3.20
C ASP A 236 1.57 -10.25 1.74
N PHE A 237 0.29 -9.97 1.49
CA PHE A 237 -0.33 -9.91 0.18
C PHE A 237 -1.03 -8.57 -0.04
N GLY A 238 -1.32 -8.22 -1.30
CA GLY A 238 -2.06 -7.01 -1.64
C GLY A 238 -3.57 -7.20 -1.62
N LEU A 239 -4.32 -6.10 -1.51
CA LEU A 239 -5.76 -6.03 -1.76
C LEU A 239 -5.97 -5.37 -3.12
N GLY A 240 -6.39 -6.15 -4.13
CA GLY A 240 -6.44 -5.72 -5.53
C GLY A 240 -7.67 -4.90 -5.93
N ASN A 241 -7.72 -4.55 -7.23
CA ASN A 241 -8.79 -3.71 -7.79
C ASN A 241 -10.17 -4.38 -7.68
N ALA A 242 -10.31 -5.62 -8.15
CA ALA A 242 -11.47 -6.46 -7.86
C ALA A 242 -11.05 -7.52 -6.83
N ASP A 243 -11.52 -7.40 -5.60
CA ASP A 243 -11.05 -8.25 -4.50
C ASP A 243 -12.10 -8.33 -3.36
N SER A 244 -11.78 -9.08 -2.31
CA SER A 244 -12.58 -9.24 -1.12
C SER A 244 -11.73 -9.31 0.14
N VAL A 245 -12.17 -8.71 1.23
CA VAL A 245 -11.67 -9.02 2.58
C VAL A 245 -12.55 -10.09 3.21
N ARG A 246 -11.94 -11.15 3.75
CA ARG A 246 -12.67 -12.28 4.36
C ARG A 246 -12.01 -12.70 5.66
N LEU A 247 -12.77 -12.69 6.75
CA LEU A 247 -12.33 -13.13 8.08
C LEU A 247 -13.03 -14.44 8.47
N TYR A 248 -12.25 -15.46 8.83
CA TYR A 248 -12.76 -16.76 9.28
C TYR A 248 -12.35 -17.02 10.73
N ASP A 249 -13.27 -17.60 11.50
CA ASP A 249 -12.98 -18.04 12.87
C ASP A 249 -12.07 -19.30 12.90
N THR A 250 -11.68 -19.72 14.10
CA THR A 250 -10.81 -20.91 14.31
C THR A 250 -11.45 -22.24 13.89
N THR A 251 -12.75 -22.26 13.58
CA THR A 251 -13.46 -23.42 13.02
C THR A 251 -13.52 -23.41 11.50
N GLY A 252 -13.08 -22.32 10.86
CA GLY A 252 -13.16 -22.08 9.42
C GLY A 252 -14.50 -21.49 8.97
N THR A 253 -15.30 -20.93 9.87
CA THR A 253 -16.56 -20.25 9.53
C THR A 253 -16.27 -18.80 9.14
N LEU A 254 -16.79 -18.33 8.00
CA LEU A 254 -16.71 -16.92 7.61
C LEU A 254 -17.56 -16.07 8.57
N VAL A 255 -16.94 -15.08 9.20
CA VAL A 255 -17.59 -14.23 10.23
C VAL A 255 -17.75 -12.78 9.81
N ALA A 256 -16.91 -12.27 8.91
CA ALA A 256 -17.02 -10.93 8.35
C ALA A 256 -16.41 -10.90 6.94
N ASP A 257 -17.05 -10.19 6.02
CA ASP A 257 -16.55 -9.99 4.67
C ASP A 257 -17.00 -8.66 4.05
N HIS A 258 -16.25 -8.25 3.03
CA HIS A 258 -16.65 -7.23 2.07
C HIS A 258 -15.96 -7.52 0.73
N SER A 259 -16.63 -7.26 -0.39
CA SER A 259 -16.06 -7.42 -1.73
C SER A 259 -16.37 -6.21 -2.59
N TRP A 260 -15.46 -5.89 -3.49
CA TRP A 260 -15.54 -4.78 -4.42
C TRP A 260 -15.03 -5.20 -5.81
N THR A 261 -15.35 -4.40 -6.82
CA THR A 261 -14.95 -4.65 -8.22
C THR A 261 -13.90 -3.67 -8.72
N VAL A 262 -13.79 -2.52 -8.06
CA VAL A 262 -12.75 -1.53 -8.29
C VAL A 262 -12.32 -0.95 -6.94
N HIS A 263 -11.11 -0.42 -6.85
CA HIS A 263 -10.68 0.32 -5.67
C HIS A 263 -11.63 1.49 -5.36
N SER A 264 -11.77 1.81 -4.08
CA SER A 264 -12.38 3.08 -3.69
C SER A 264 -11.44 4.23 -4.04
N LEU A 265 -12.00 5.41 -4.34
CA LEU A 265 -11.19 6.62 -4.57
C LEU A 265 -10.44 7.09 -3.30
N VAL A 266 -10.95 6.72 -2.13
CA VAL A 266 -10.31 6.95 -0.82
C VAL A 266 -10.23 5.61 -0.11
N SER A 267 -11.25 5.24 0.67
CA SER A 267 -11.40 3.91 1.26
C SER A 267 -12.86 3.45 1.14
N TYR A 268 -13.15 2.17 1.33
CA TYR A 268 -14.52 1.68 1.52
C TYR A 268 -14.84 1.68 3.01
N GLY A 269 -15.76 2.52 3.47
CA GLY A 269 -16.15 2.63 4.87
C GLY A 269 -17.63 2.42 5.07
N ARG A 270 -17.98 1.79 6.18
CA ARG A 270 -19.34 1.52 6.60
C ARG A 270 -19.96 2.76 7.23
N CYS A 271 -21.05 3.26 6.64
CA CYS A 271 -21.67 4.51 7.07
C CYS A 271 -23.16 4.37 7.40
N PRO A 272 -23.57 4.43 8.69
CA PRO A 272 -22.76 4.62 9.92
C PRO A 272 -21.88 3.41 10.28
N ASP A 273 -20.85 3.61 11.12
CA ASP A 273 -19.96 2.55 11.60
C ASP A 273 -20.72 1.32 12.11
N GLY A 274 -20.19 0.14 11.80
CA GLY A 274 -20.71 -1.16 12.21
C GLY A 274 -22.07 -1.57 11.60
N THR A 275 -22.91 -0.61 11.17
CA THR A 275 -24.34 -0.87 10.88
C THR A 275 -24.81 -0.39 9.51
N GLY A 276 -24.07 0.52 8.88
CA GLY A 276 -24.38 1.07 7.58
C GLY A 276 -23.98 0.16 6.42
N ASP A 277 -24.19 0.70 5.21
CA ASP A 277 -23.68 0.14 3.97
C ASP A 277 -22.22 0.58 3.77
N MET A 278 -21.43 -0.25 3.09
CA MET A 278 -20.09 0.16 2.63
C MET A 278 -20.22 1.17 1.49
N THR A 279 -19.51 2.28 1.59
CA THR A 279 -19.47 3.35 0.59
C THR A 279 -18.08 3.98 0.53
N THR A 280 -17.80 4.76 -0.50
CA THR A 280 -16.54 5.53 -0.57
C THR A 280 -16.54 6.58 0.52
N THR A 281 -15.55 6.50 1.41
CA THR A 281 -15.35 7.49 2.48
C THR A 281 -14.83 8.80 1.93
N THR A 282 -14.88 9.80 2.80
CA THR A 282 -14.38 11.14 2.50
C THR A 282 -12.93 11.37 2.88
N VAL A 283 -12.45 10.57 3.84
CA VAL A 283 -11.08 10.52 4.35
C VAL A 283 -10.87 9.07 4.81
N SER A 284 -9.67 8.54 4.58
CA SER A 284 -9.25 7.24 5.11
C SER A 284 -9.06 7.36 6.63
N THR A 285 -9.79 6.57 7.42
CA THR A 285 -9.94 6.75 8.88
C THR A 285 -9.36 5.62 9.72
N LYS A 286 -8.25 5.01 9.28
CA LYS A 286 -7.54 3.91 9.96
C LYS A 286 -7.54 4.01 11.50
N GLY A 287 -8.27 3.11 12.16
CA GLY A 287 -8.35 3.01 13.62
C GLY A 287 -9.25 4.06 14.28
N ALA A 288 -10.12 4.73 13.53
CA ALA A 288 -11.01 5.80 13.97
C ALA A 288 -12.40 5.67 13.31
N PRO A 289 -13.44 6.35 13.83
CA PRO A 289 -14.77 6.34 13.20
C PRO A 289 -14.73 6.80 11.74
N ASN A 290 -15.49 6.13 10.88
CA ASN A 290 -15.58 6.48 9.47
C ASN A 290 -16.10 7.90 9.27
N ASP A 291 -15.48 8.64 8.35
CA ASP A 291 -16.01 9.93 7.92
C ASP A 291 -17.19 9.72 6.96
N CYS A 292 -18.39 9.77 7.54
CA CYS A 292 -19.65 9.67 6.83
C CYS A 292 -20.22 11.04 6.42
N SER A 293 -19.34 12.04 6.28
CA SER A 293 -19.72 13.34 5.74
C SER A 293 -20.12 13.23 4.27
N SER A 294 -20.72 14.30 3.75
CA SER A 294 -21.11 14.33 2.33
C SER A 294 -19.89 14.14 1.42
N PRO A 295 -19.98 13.34 0.35
CA PRO A 295 -18.87 13.13 -0.59
C PRO A 295 -18.63 14.33 -1.53
N VAL A 296 -19.33 15.45 -1.31
CA VAL A 296 -19.17 16.67 -2.10
C VAL A 296 -17.95 17.43 -1.61
N ARG A 297 -17.13 17.92 -2.54
CA ARG A 297 -15.92 18.71 -2.26
C ARG A 297 -15.93 20.00 -3.04
N VAL A 298 -15.29 21.03 -2.48
CA VAL A 298 -14.82 22.20 -3.23
C VAL A 298 -13.72 21.73 -4.16
N ASN A 299 -13.96 21.75 -5.47
CA ASN A 299 -12.95 21.32 -6.44
C ASN A 299 -12.03 22.46 -6.85
N GLU A 300 -12.58 23.65 -7.09
CA GLU A 300 -11.83 24.78 -7.61
C GLU A 300 -12.41 26.12 -7.13
N VAL A 301 -11.54 27.11 -6.92
CA VAL A 301 -11.87 28.45 -6.43
C VAL A 301 -11.12 29.48 -7.28
N SER A 302 -11.85 30.29 -8.05
CA SER A 302 -11.27 31.39 -8.83
C SER A 302 -11.60 32.73 -8.20
N THR A 303 -10.65 33.32 -7.47
CA THR A 303 -10.84 34.62 -6.80
C THR A 303 -10.98 35.77 -7.79
N SER A 304 -10.31 35.71 -8.95
CA SER A 304 -10.46 36.70 -10.01
C SER A 304 -11.72 36.51 -10.86
N GLY A 305 -12.23 35.27 -10.91
CA GLY A 305 -13.42 34.90 -11.66
C GLY A 305 -14.73 35.04 -10.86
N ASP A 306 -14.65 35.19 -9.54
CA ASP A 306 -15.79 35.18 -8.62
C ASP A 306 -16.67 33.92 -8.76
N TRP A 307 -16.04 32.74 -8.77
CA TRP A 307 -16.77 31.47 -8.77
C TRP A 307 -16.03 30.37 -8.00
N VAL A 308 -16.83 29.40 -7.56
CA VAL A 308 -16.39 28.17 -6.88
C VAL A 308 -17.00 26.99 -7.62
N GLU A 309 -16.23 25.93 -7.78
CA GLU A 309 -16.69 24.66 -8.33
C GLU A 309 -16.72 23.58 -7.27
N LEU A 310 -17.73 22.71 -7.37
CA LEU A 310 -17.88 21.52 -6.56
C LEU A 310 -17.68 20.26 -7.40
N THR A 311 -17.10 19.22 -6.80
CA THR A 311 -17.05 17.86 -7.34
C THR A 311 -17.62 16.84 -6.33
N SER A 312 -17.82 15.59 -6.76
CA SER A 312 -18.26 14.49 -5.91
C SER A 312 -17.33 13.28 -6.07
N ILE A 313 -16.77 12.80 -4.96
CA ILE A 313 -15.99 11.55 -4.92
C ILE A 313 -16.87 10.31 -4.66
N GLY A 314 -18.17 10.49 -4.48
CA GLY A 314 -19.10 9.39 -4.23
C GLY A 314 -19.44 8.62 -5.51
N ALA A 315 -19.62 7.30 -5.39
CA ALA A 315 -20.01 6.41 -6.49
C ALA A 315 -21.44 6.58 -7.03
N SER A 316 -22.22 7.52 -6.47
CA SER A 316 -23.60 7.79 -6.88
C SER A 316 -23.89 9.28 -6.91
N ALA A 317 -24.87 9.68 -7.72
CA ALA A 317 -25.24 11.09 -7.83
C ALA A 317 -25.78 11.64 -6.49
N VAL A 318 -25.29 12.82 -6.10
CA VAL A 318 -25.62 13.47 -4.82
C VAL A 318 -26.61 14.62 -5.05
N PRO A 319 -27.81 14.58 -4.45
CA PRO A 319 -28.71 15.73 -4.43
C PRO A 319 -28.10 16.85 -3.58
N LEU A 320 -27.99 18.05 -4.17
CA LEU A 320 -27.39 19.22 -3.51
C LEU A 320 -28.42 20.23 -2.97
N ASP A 321 -29.68 19.81 -2.86
CA ASP A 321 -30.78 20.68 -2.43
C ASP A 321 -30.49 21.31 -1.06
N GLY A 322 -30.29 22.63 -1.05
CA GLY A 322 -30.03 23.38 0.18
C GLY A 322 -28.57 23.40 0.65
N TYR A 323 -27.62 22.86 -0.12
CA TYR A 323 -26.20 23.09 0.12
C TYR A 323 -25.88 24.58 0.00
N THR A 324 -24.96 25.06 0.84
CA THR A 324 -24.57 26.48 0.87
C THR A 324 -23.06 26.64 0.84
N LEU A 325 -22.61 27.67 0.13
CA LEU A 325 -21.24 28.17 0.16
C LEU A 325 -21.24 29.52 0.86
N THR A 326 -20.30 29.72 1.78
CA THR A 326 -20.09 31.00 2.46
C THR A 326 -18.62 31.37 2.39
N ALA A 327 -18.32 32.52 1.78
CA ALA A 327 -16.99 33.09 1.75
C ALA A 327 -16.88 34.22 2.78
N THR A 328 -15.76 34.26 3.50
CA THR A 328 -15.48 35.24 4.56
C THR A 328 -14.06 35.78 4.45
N ASP A 329 -13.84 36.99 4.93
CA ASP A 329 -12.52 37.61 5.10
C ASP A 329 -12.39 38.23 6.51
N GLY A 330 -11.29 38.95 6.76
CA GLY A 330 -11.05 39.64 8.04
C GLY A 330 -12.07 40.75 8.38
N THR A 331 -13.01 41.08 7.48
CA THR A 331 -14.06 42.08 7.65
C THR A 331 -15.47 41.47 7.77
N GLY A 332 -15.65 40.21 7.40
CA GLY A 332 -16.90 39.47 7.54
C GLY A 332 -17.23 38.60 6.32
N THR A 333 -18.51 38.31 6.08
CA THR A 333 -18.96 37.55 4.91
C THR A 333 -18.84 38.38 3.64
N THR A 334 -18.11 37.86 2.66
CA THR A 334 -17.90 38.48 1.35
C THR A 334 -18.91 37.99 0.31
N GLY A 335 -19.37 36.74 0.43
CA GLY A 335 -20.33 36.13 -0.48
C GLY A 335 -21.04 34.93 0.13
N THR A 336 -22.26 34.65 -0.36
CA THR A 336 -22.99 33.41 -0.08
C THR A 336 -23.67 32.90 -1.34
N ALA A 337 -23.63 31.59 -1.58
CA ALA A 337 -24.40 30.91 -2.62
C ALA A 337 -25.19 29.75 -2.02
N THR A 338 -26.35 29.45 -2.60
CA THR A 338 -27.16 28.27 -2.25
C THR A 338 -27.44 27.50 -3.52
N VAL A 339 -27.20 26.20 -3.50
CA VAL A 339 -27.46 25.34 -4.65
C VAL A 339 -28.97 25.25 -4.88
N SER A 340 -29.38 25.40 -6.14
CA SER A 340 -30.79 25.43 -6.51
C SER A 340 -31.46 24.08 -6.29
N ALA A 341 -32.73 24.09 -5.88
CA ALA A 341 -33.50 22.86 -5.71
C ALA A 341 -33.63 22.06 -7.02
N GLY A 342 -33.54 20.74 -6.93
CA GLY A 342 -33.50 19.80 -8.06
C GLY A 342 -32.11 19.62 -8.68
N THR A 343 -31.04 20.18 -8.09
CA THR A 343 -29.67 19.99 -8.60
C THR A 343 -29.08 18.72 -8.01
N SER A 344 -28.52 17.88 -8.88
CA SER A 344 -27.76 16.69 -8.49
C SER A 344 -26.38 16.76 -9.12
N LEU A 345 -25.35 16.41 -8.36
CA LEU A 345 -23.98 16.27 -8.85
C LEU A 345 -23.72 14.80 -9.16
N ALA A 346 -23.31 14.49 -10.39
CA ALA A 346 -22.92 13.13 -10.76
C ALA A 346 -21.57 12.74 -10.11
N PRO A 347 -21.26 11.44 -9.98
CA PRO A 347 -19.90 10.99 -9.64
C PRO A 347 -18.86 11.66 -10.55
N ALA A 348 -17.79 12.20 -9.97
CA ALA A 348 -16.75 13.00 -10.65
C ALA A 348 -17.26 14.18 -11.49
N GLY A 349 -18.52 14.58 -11.34
CA GLY A 349 -19.11 15.70 -12.07
C GLY A 349 -18.75 17.05 -11.45
N PHE A 350 -18.73 18.09 -12.26
CA PHE A 350 -18.37 19.45 -11.85
C PHE A 350 -19.60 20.38 -11.80
N LEU A 351 -19.73 21.17 -10.74
CA LEU A 351 -20.75 22.21 -10.60
C LEU A 351 -20.13 23.55 -10.20
N ALA A 352 -20.01 24.46 -11.16
CA ALA A 352 -19.57 25.83 -10.91
C ALA A 352 -20.73 26.76 -10.48
N LEU A 353 -20.47 27.55 -9.44
CA LEU A 353 -21.38 28.51 -8.82
C LEU A 353 -20.70 29.88 -8.74
N ASP A 354 -21.40 30.92 -9.20
CA ASP A 354 -20.92 32.29 -9.03
C ASP A 354 -21.01 32.71 -7.56
N LEU A 355 -19.90 33.21 -7.02
CA LEU A 355 -19.76 33.60 -5.61
C LEU A 355 -18.73 34.74 -5.52
N PRO A 356 -19.09 35.91 -4.98
CA PRO A 356 -18.12 36.97 -4.74
C PRO A 356 -17.04 36.55 -3.75
N LEU A 357 -15.78 36.64 -4.15
CA LEU A 357 -14.62 36.24 -3.36
C LEU A 357 -13.71 37.44 -3.07
N ALA A 358 -13.05 37.42 -1.90
CA ALA A 358 -11.97 38.35 -1.61
C ALA A 358 -10.62 37.75 -2.04
N SER A 359 -9.61 38.61 -2.20
CA SER A 359 -8.24 38.18 -2.52
C SER A 359 -7.56 37.40 -1.39
N ALA A 360 -8.13 37.43 -0.18
CA ALA A 360 -7.75 36.57 0.93
C ALA A 360 -9.01 36.27 1.76
N GLY A 361 -9.19 35.01 2.17
CA GLY A 361 -10.41 34.61 2.88
C GLY A 361 -10.51 33.11 3.12
N THR A 362 -11.66 32.72 3.65
CA THR A 362 -12.04 31.33 3.91
C THR A 362 -13.39 31.06 3.26
N LEU A 363 -13.48 29.95 2.52
CA LEU A 363 -14.68 29.39 1.92
C LEU A 363 -15.13 28.18 2.72
N GLN A 364 -16.39 28.14 3.12
CA GLN A 364 -17.02 26.97 3.73
C GLN A 364 -18.13 26.43 2.83
N LEU A 365 -18.08 25.14 2.52
CA LEU A 365 -19.17 24.35 1.96
C LEU A 365 -19.95 23.69 3.11
N ARG A 366 -21.28 23.86 3.10
CA ARG A 366 -22.17 23.26 4.10
C ARG A 366 -23.29 22.47 3.43
N SER A 367 -23.62 21.31 3.99
CA SER A 367 -24.79 20.51 3.64
C SER A 367 -26.09 21.19 4.07
N SER A 368 -27.22 20.64 3.65
CA SER A 368 -28.56 21.19 3.90
C SER A 368 -28.96 21.28 5.38
N ASP A 369 -28.34 20.47 6.24
CA ASP A 369 -28.52 20.49 7.70
C ASP A 369 -27.60 21.51 8.41
N GLY A 370 -26.70 22.15 7.67
CA GLY A 370 -25.76 23.16 8.16
C GLY A 370 -24.40 22.62 8.59
N THR A 371 -24.14 21.31 8.47
CA THR A 371 -22.83 20.71 8.74
C THR A 371 -21.79 21.22 7.74
N VAL A 372 -20.56 21.55 8.19
CA VAL A 372 -19.46 21.89 7.27
C VAL A 372 -18.98 20.60 6.64
N VAL A 373 -19.03 20.54 5.31
CA VAL A 373 -18.59 19.40 4.51
C VAL A 373 -17.14 19.60 4.07
N ASP A 374 -16.77 20.85 3.76
CA ASP A 374 -15.46 21.16 3.24
C ASP A 374 -15.12 22.64 3.51
N GLU A 375 -13.84 22.95 3.60
CA GLU A 375 -13.33 24.31 3.85
C GLU A 375 -12.00 24.54 3.14
N HIS A 376 -11.84 25.74 2.57
CA HIS A 376 -10.57 26.17 2.00
C HIS A 376 -10.24 27.60 2.44
N THR A 377 -9.00 27.86 2.81
CA THR A 377 -8.50 29.18 3.21
C THR A 377 -7.32 29.59 2.36
N TRP A 378 -7.31 30.84 1.87
CA TRP A 378 -6.23 31.42 1.07
C TRP A 378 -5.82 32.80 1.58
N THR A 379 -4.56 33.16 1.38
CA THR A 379 -3.99 34.44 1.85
C THR A 379 -3.73 35.46 0.74
N ALA A 380 -3.82 35.05 -0.52
CA ALA A 380 -3.58 35.88 -1.69
C ALA A 380 -4.31 35.31 -2.93
N ASP A 381 -4.37 36.08 -4.01
CA ASP A 381 -4.86 35.59 -5.30
C ASP A 381 -3.88 34.57 -5.92
N PRO A 382 -4.36 33.44 -6.46
CA PRO A 382 -3.50 32.39 -7.05
C PRO A 382 -3.02 32.73 -8.46
N GLY A 383 -3.45 33.85 -9.04
CA GLY A 383 -3.23 34.17 -10.45
C GLY A 383 -4.22 33.47 -11.37
N ALA A 384 -4.22 32.13 -11.40
CA ALA A 384 -5.19 31.32 -12.13
C ALA A 384 -6.41 30.96 -11.26
N SER A 385 -6.31 29.90 -10.48
CA SER A 385 -7.27 29.48 -9.46
C SER A 385 -6.59 28.60 -8.41
N TYR A 386 -7.30 28.32 -7.32
CA TYR A 386 -6.96 27.26 -6.39
C TYR A 386 -7.78 26.03 -6.74
N GLY A 387 -7.17 24.88 -7.00
CA GLY A 387 -7.87 23.65 -7.40
C GLY A 387 -7.32 22.42 -6.67
N ARG A 388 -8.17 21.42 -6.43
CA ARG A 388 -7.76 20.10 -5.92
C ARG A 388 -7.01 19.32 -6.99
N CYS A 389 -5.85 18.80 -6.62
CA CYS A 389 -4.95 18.10 -7.52
C CYS A 389 -4.48 16.79 -6.89
N PRO A 390 -5.00 15.61 -7.30
CA PRO A 390 -6.07 15.37 -8.29
C PRO A 390 -7.46 15.88 -7.84
N ASP A 391 -8.41 15.96 -8.78
CA ASP A 391 -9.78 16.44 -8.50
C ASP A 391 -10.46 15.63 -7.38
N GLY A 392 -11.11 16.34 -6.46
CA GLY A 392 -11.89 15.74 -5.37
C GLY A 392 -11.09 15.09 -4.23
N THR A 393 -9.97 14.44 -4.51
CA THR A 393 -9.16 13.70 -3.51
C THR A 393 -7.89 14.45 -3.09
N GLY A 394 -7.33 15.26 -3.99
CA GLY A 394 -6.07 15.95 -3.77
C GLY A 394 -6.16 17.21 -2.91
N ASP A 395 -4.98 17.70 -2.56
CA ASP A 395 -4.81 18.98 -1.89
C ASP A 395 -5.20 20.13 -2.82
N ILE A 396 -5.78 21.19 -2.23
CA ILE A 396 -6.02 22.43 -2.98
C ILE A 396 -4.69 23.19 -3.13
N THR A 397 -4.22 23.29 -4.38
CA THR A 397 -3.01 24.02 -4.77
C THR A 397 -3.31 25.03 -5.88
N THR A 398 -2.32 25.80 -6.32
CA THR A 398 -2.46 26.68 -7.49
C THR A 398 -2.49 25.86 -8.76
N THR A 399 -3.52 26.04 -9.57
CA THR A 399 -3.66 25.40 -10.88
C THR A 399 -2.84 26.13 -11.95
N LEU A 400 -2.58 25.43 -13.06
CA LEU A 400 -1.93 26.02 -14.24
C LEU A 400 -2.88 26.96 -15.01
N ALA A 401 -4.19 26.68 -14.94
CA ALA A 401 -5.25 27.49 -15.53
C ALA A 401 -6.55 27.32 -14.73
N ALA A 402 -7.44 28.31 -14.82
CA ALA A 402 -8.76 28.20 -14.25
C ALA A 402 -9.68 27.36 -15.16
N THR A 403 -10.32 26.33 -14.61
CA THR A 403 -10.92 25.20 -15.35
C THR A 403 -12.43 25.04 -15.12
N ARG A 404 -13.15 26.16 -15.06
CA ARG A 404 -14.58 26.21 -14.75
C ARG A 404 -15.43 25.21 -15.56
N GLY A 405 -15.99 24.23 -14.86
CA GLY A 405 -16.90 23.18 -15.35
C GLY A 405 -16.19 21.93 -15.88
N THR A 406 -14.89 21.81 -15.67
CA THR A 406 -14.02 20.74 -16.18
C THR A 406 -12.94 20.40 -15.16
N ALA A 407 -12.26 19.27 -15.34
CA ALA A 407 -11.18 18.82 -14.46
C ALA A 407 -10.06 19.87 -14.30
N ASN A 408 -9.47 19.93 -13.09
CA ASN A 408 -8.38 20.86 -12.80
C ASN A 408 -7.13 20.56 -13.62
N THR A 409 -6.51 21.61 -14.16
CA THR A 409 -5.18 21.47 -14.78
C THR A 409 -4.10 21.73 -13.74
N CYS A 410 -3.48 20.66 -13.26
CA CYS A 410 -2.46 20.71 -12.23
C CYS A 410 -1.10 20.30 -12.78
N GLU A 411 -0.03 20.86 -12.23
CA GLU A 411 1.32 20.40 -12.52
C GLU A 411 1.46 18.93 -12.07
N GLY A 412 1.90 18.05 -12.98
CA GLY A 412 2.09 16.63 -12.71
C GLY A 412 0.83 15.77 -12.67
N VAL A 413 -0.37 16.33 -12.81
CA VAL A 413 -1.63 15.54 -12.94
C VAL A 413 -2.04 15.49 -14.40
N LEU A 414 -2.13 14.28 -14.95
CA LEU A 414 -2.57 14.07 -16.32
C LEU A 414 -4.08 13.86 -16.36
N THR A 415 -4.81 14.83 -16.88
CA THR A 415 -6.22 14.64 -17.25
C THR A 415 -6.31 13.98 -18.62
N PRO A 416 -7.06 12.86 -18.76
CA PRO A 416 -7.32 12.27 -20.08
C PRO A 416 -7.92 13.28 -21.06
N GLN A 417 -7.33 13.36 -22.26
CA GLN A 417 -7.75 14.21 -23.35
C GLN A 417 -8.54 13.41 -24.39
N PRO A 418 -9.43 14.03 -25.19
CA PRO A 418 -10.06 13.34 -26.30
C PRO A 418 -9.01 12.76 -27.28
N TRP A 419 -9.27 11.55 -27.78
CA TRP A 419 -8.46 10.94 -28.84
C TRP A 419 -8.28 11.92 -30.01
N PRO A 420 -7.04 12.19 -30.47
CA PRO A 420 -6.79 13.22 -31.48
C PRO A 420 -7.10 12.76 -32.90
N GLY A 421 -7.30 11.46 -33.11
CA GLY A 421 -7.64 10.88 -34.40
C GLY A 421 -9.13 10.91 -34.73
N GLY A 422 -9.51 10.12 -35.73
CA GLY A 422 -10.91 9.90 -36.06
C GLY A 422 -11.68 9.26 -34.90
N PRO A 423 -13.01 9.46 -34.83
CA PRO A 423 -13.80 9.02 -33.69
C PRO A 423 -14.03 7.50 -33.67
N ASP A 424 -13.83 6.83 -34.80
CA ASP A 424 -14.28 5.45 -34.98
C ASP A 424 -13.15 4.44 -34.71
N GLU A 425 -13.53 3.36 -34.03
CA GLU A 425 -12.80 2.11 -33.95
C GLU A 425 -13.67 1.03 -34.60
N VAL A 426 -13.21 0.46 -35.72
CA VAL A 426 -14.03 -0.42 -36.57
C VAL A 426 -13.34 -1.74 -36.86
N PRO A 427 -14.12 -2.84 -37.03
CA PRO A 427 -13.57 -4.12 -37.45
C PRO A 427 -12.75 -4.02 -38.75
N LEU A 428 -11.61 -4.71 -38.78
CA LEU A 428 -10.63 -4.69 -39.87
C LEU A 428 -10.42 -6.06 -40.52
N ASP A 429 -10.60 -7.14 -39.76
CA ASP A 429 -10.57 -8.51 -40.27
C ASP A 429 -11.95 -9.00 -40.73
N ALA A 430 -11.99 -10.20 -41.32
CA ALA A 430 -13.26 -10.86 -41.65
C ALA A 430 -13.76 -11.63 -40.42
N VAL A 431 -15.08 -11.79 -40.30
CA VAL A 431 -15.68 -12.55 -39.19
C VAL A 431 -15.05 -13.94 -39.07
N ASP A 432 -14.72 -14.35 -37.84
CA ASP A 432 -14.10 -15.63 -37.49
C ASP A 432 -12.71 -15.84 -38.13
N THR A 433 -11.95 -14.77 -38.42
CA THR A 433 -10.57 -14.88 -38.94
C THR A 433 -9.64 -15.48 -37.88
N PHE A 434 -9.79 -15.03 -36.64
CA PHE A 434 -9.12 -15.58 -35.47
C PHE A 434 -10.17 -16.30 -34.61
N SER A 435 -9.72 -17.07 -33.62
CA SER A 435 -10.63 -17.84 -32.76
C SER A 435 -10.94 -17.17 -31.42
N GLY A 436 -10.63 -15.88 -31.29
CA GLY A 436 -10.46 -15.17 -30.01
C GLY A 436 -9.04 -15.31 -29.44
N ASP A 437 -8.83 -14.63 -28.33
CA ASP A 437 -7.57 -14.53 -27.60
C ASP A 437 -6.46 -13.77 -28.37
N LEU A 438 -6.82 -12.83 -29.27
CA LEU A 438 -5.83 -12.04 -30.03
C LEU A 438 -5.34 -10.88 -29.16
N SER A 439 -4.05 -10.87 -28.88
CA SER A 439 -3.43 -9.91 -27.98
C SER A 439 -2.42 -9.03 -28.73
N GLY A 440 -1.27 -8.73 -28.15
CA GLY A 440 -0.30 -7.72 -28.58
C GLY A 440 0.01 -7.67 -30.08
N LEU A 441 0.22 -6.43 -30.54
CA LEU A 441 0.40 -6.09 -31.94
C LEU A 441 1.71 -5.35 -32.17
N ASP A 442 2.30 -5.44 -33.36
CA ASP A 442 3.44 -4.59 -33.75
C ASP A 442 3.44 -4.35 -35.26
N TYR A 443 3.76 -3.13 -35.67
CA TYR A 443 3.74 -2.72 -37.07
C TYR A 443 5.16 -2.67 -37.64
N GLU A 444 5.50 -3.64 -38.49
CA GLU A 444 6.73 -3.62 -39.28
C GLU A 444 6.52 -2.81 -40.57
N PRO A 445 7.17 -1.64 -40.72
CA PRO A 445 6.95 -0.76 -41.87
C PRO A 445 7.49 -1.35 -43.18
N SER A 446 6.88 -0.97 -44.30
CA SER A 446 7.37 -1.38 -45.63
C SER A 446 8.61 -0.63 -46.09
N GLY A 447 8.98 0.45 -45.38
CA GLY A 447 9.98 1.44 -45.79
C GLY A 447 9.51 2.37 -46.92
N SER A 448 8.19 2.44 -47.16
CA SER A 448 7.56 3.27 -48.18
C SER A 448 6.13 3.62 -47.78
N ALA A 449 5.43 4.42 -48.59
CA ALA A 449 4.00 4.72 -48.37
C ALA A 449 3.05 3.52 -48.59
N ALA A 450 3.57 2.33 -48.90
CA ALA A 450 2.77 1.12 -48.95
C ALA A 450 2.55 0.56 -47.53
N PRO A 451 1.41 -0.09 -47.26
CA PRO A 451 1.19 -0.79 -45.99
C PRO A 451 2.31 -1.78 -45.68
N GLY A 452 2.74 -1.78 -44.43
CA GLY A 452 3.67 -2.73 -43.84
C GLY A 452 3.05 -4.08 -43.50
N THR A 453 3.68 -4.79 -42.57
CA THR A 453 3.21 -6.05 -42.00
C THR A 453 2.78 -5.79 -40.56
N LEU A 454 1.62 -6.30 -40.17
CA LEU A 454 1.21 -6.34 -38.77
C LEU A 454 1.57 -7.72 -38.20
N TRP A 455 2.33 -7.72 -37.12
CA TRP A 455 2.58 -8.90 -36.30
C TRP A 455 1.54 -8.92 -35.18
N ALA A 456 1.04 -10.11 -34.86
CA ALA A 456 0.08 -10.29 -33.77
C ALA A 456 0.33 -11.64 -33.10
N VAL A 457 0.19 -11.67 -31.78
CA VAL A 457 0.18 -12.93 -31.02
C VAL A 457 -1.24 -13.28 -30.61
N GLN A 458 -1.48 -14.57 -30.45
CA GLN A 458 -2.73 -15.09 -29.91
C GLN A 458 -2.39 -15.98 -28.73
N ASN A 459 -2.87 -15.58 -27.56
CA ASN A 459 -2.39 -16.06 -26.29
C ASN A 459 -2.74 -17.54 -26.06
N GLY A 460 -4.03 -17.88 -26.04
CA GLY A 460 -4.51 -19.22 -25.63
C GLY A 460 -3.90 -20.40 -26.41
N ASP A 461 -3.73 -20.25 -27.73
CA ASP A 461 -3.15 -21.27 -28.61
C ASP A 461 -1.63 -21.12 -28.84
N GLY A 462 -1.02 -20.05 -28.33
CA GLY A 462 0.39 -19.71 -28.51
C GLY A 462 0.78 -19.57 -29.98
N LEU A 463 0.07 -18.72 -30.72
CA LEU A 463 0.27 -18.51 -32.15
C LEU A 463 0.89 -17.14 -32.42
N LEU A 464 1.76 -17.08 -33.42
CA LEU A 464 2.23 -15.85 -34.05
C LEU A 464 1.63 -15.73 -35.44
N TYR A 465 1.05 -14.58 -35.75
CA TYR A 465 0.50 -14.24 -37.05
C TYR A 465 1.36 -13.21 -37.77
N LYS A 466 1.42 -13.37 -39.09
CA LYS A 466 1.94 -12.37 -40.03
C LYS A 466 0.78 -11.87 -40.87
N ILE A 467 0.25 -10.71 -40.55
CA ILE A 467 -0.97 -10.13 -41.11
C ILE A 467 -0.58 -9.06 -42.14
N VAL A 468 -1.26 -9.07 -43.29
CA VAL A 468 -1.00 -8.15 -44.39
C VAL A 468 -2.30 -7.53 -44.92
N ALA A 469 -2.20 -6.31 -45.44
CA ALA A 469 -3.32 -5.65 -46.10
C ALA A 469 -3.78 -6.41 -47.37
N GLY A 470 -5.09 -6.63 -47.46
CA GLY A 470 -5.79 -7.15 -48.63
C GLY A 470 -6.08 -6.07 -49.67
N GLY A 471 -6.46 -6.50 -50.88
CA GLY A 471 -6.79 -5.58 -51.99
C GLY A 471 -8.15 -4.88 -51.87
N ASP A 472 -8.96 -5.28 -50.89
CA ASP A 472 -10.26 -4.73 -50.52
C ASP A 472 -10.22 -3.80 -49.31
N GLY A 473 -9.04 -3.62 -48.71
CA GLY A 473 -8.82 -2.76 -47.54
C GLY A 473 -8.90 -3.49 -46.19
N GLY A 474 -9.29 -4.77 -46.16
CA GLY A 474 -9.23 -5.60 -44.94
C GLY A 474 -7.83 -6.12 -44.67
N TRP A 475 -7.60 -6.71 -43.49
CA TRP A 475 -6.33 -7.33 -43.12
C TRP A 475 -6.53 -8.79 -42.74
N ALA A 476 -5.58 -9.65 -43.12
CA ALA A 476 -5.66 -11.08 -42.83
C ALA A 476 -4.27 -11.74 -42.76
N PRO A 477 -4.13 -12.89 -42.09
CA PRO A 477 -2.91 -13.70 -42.13
C PRO A 477 -2.49 -14.02 -43.57
N THR A 478 -1.21 -13.83 -43.87
CA THR A 478 -0.71 -14.12 -45.22
C THR A 478 -0.81 -15.60 -45.55
N THR A 479 -1.22 -15.92 -46.78
CA THR A 479 -1.30 -17.31 -47.26
C THR A 479 0.06 -17.85 -47.74
N ALA A 480 1.08 -17.00 -47.77
CA ALA A 480 2.45 -17.38 -48.12
C ALA A 480 3.16 -18.09 -46.95
N ALA A 481 4.18 -18.89 -47.26
CA ALA A 481 5.13 -19.48 -46.30
C ALA A 481 4.50 -20.16 -45.05
N GLY A 482 3.27 -20.67 -45.17
CA GLY A 482 2.59 -21.40 -44.09
C GLY A 482 2.16 -20.50 -42.92
N TRP A 483 1.71 -19.28 -43.18
CA TRP A 483 1.18 -18.34 -42.18
C TRP A 483 -0.35 -18.27 -42.10
N SER A 484 -1.06 -18.99 -42.98
CA SER A 484 -2.52 -18.88 -43.10
C SER A 484 -3.32 -19.25 -41.85
N ALA A 485 -2.71 -19.98 -40.91
CA ALA A 485 -3.31 -20.38 -39.64
C ALA A 485 -2.43 -19.95 -38.46
N GLY A 486 -1.60 -18.92 -38.66
CA GLY A 486 -0.53 -18.57 -37.74
C GLY A 486 0.57 -19.65 -37.68
N LYS A 487 1.57 -19.42 -36.85
CA LYS A 487 2.61 -20.40 -36.53
C LYS A 487 2.65 -20.63 -35.02
N THR A 488 2.69 -21.89 -34.61
CA THR A 488 2.76 -22.27 -33.20
C THR A 488 4.12 -21.92 -32.61
N LEU A 489 4.12 -21.29 -31.45
CA LEU A 489 5.30 -20.90 -30.69
C LEU A 489 5.68 -21.99 -29.68
N ARG A 490 6.99 -22.15 -29.43
CA ARG A 490 7.58 -23.08 -28.45
C ARG A 490 8.80 -22.46 -27.79
N TYR A 491 9.03 -22.81 -26.53
CA TYR A 491 10.23 -22.42 -25.78
C TYR A 491 11.51 -23.02 -26.39
N PRO A 492 12.73 -22.55 -26.00
CA PRO A 492 13.98 -22.98 -26.63
C PRO A 492 14.28 -24.48 -26.58
N ASP A 493 13.69 -25.21 -25.64
CA ASP A 493 13.80 -26.67 -25.54
C ASP A 493 12.90 -27.42 -26.55
N GLY A 494 12.07 -26.69 -27.30
CA GLY A 494 11.08 -27.18 -28.25
C GLY A 494 9.76 -27.65 -27.61
N GLY A 495 9.61 -27.50 -26.29
CA GLY A 495 8.40 -27.83 -25.54
C GLY A 495 7.63 -26.58 -25.09
N GLY A 496 6.59 -26.81 -24.28
CA GLY A 496 5.74 -25.78 -23.68
C GLY A 496 4.78 -25.12 -24.68
N ALA A 497 3.60 -24.77 -24.22
CA ALA A 497 2.70 -23.86 -24.93
C ALA A 497 3.00 -22.44 -24.43
N VAL A 498 3.36 -21.55 -25.34
CA VAL A 498 3.67 -20.16 -25.00
C VAL A 498 2.37 -19.42 -24.82
N ASP A 499 2.19 -18.81 -23.67
CA ASP A 499 1.08 -17.89 -23.38
C ASP A 499 1.55 -16.50 -23.83
N ALA A 500 1.28 -16.18 -25.09
CA ALA A 500 1.93 -15.09 -25.80
C ALA A 500 1.06 -13.84 -25.76
N GLU A 501 1.55 -12.79 -25.10
CA GLU A 501 0.78 -11.56 -24.85
C GLU A 501 1.22 -10.39 -25.71
N GLY A 502 2.53 -10.24 -25.97
CA GLY A 502 3.04 -9.11 -26.74
C GLY A 502 3.98 -9.54 -27.85
N VAL A 503 4.17 -8.68 -28.83
CA VAL A 503 5.06 -8.92 -29.97
C VAL A 503 5.76 -7.64 -30.39
N THR A 504 7.02 -7.74 -30.84
CA THR A 504 7.70 -6.63 -31.50
C THR A 504 8.79 -7.09 -32.46
N VAL A 505 9.18 -6.22 -33.39
CA VAL A 505 10.41 -6.36 -34.17
C VAL A 505 11.44 -5.31 -33.77
N ALA A 506 12.71 -5.70 -33.72
CA ALA A 506 13.79 -4.75 -33.48
C ALA A 506 14.18 -4.02 -34.78
N ALA A 507 14.47 -2.73 -34.67
CA ALA A 507 14.90 -1.87 -35.78
C ALA A 507 13.98 -1.94 -37.01
N ASP A 508 12.67 -1.96 -36.77
CA ASP A 508 11.62 -1.97 -37.80
C ASP A 508 11.76 -3.13 -38.81
N SER A 509 12.37 -4.24 -38.37
CA SER A 509 12.62 -5.38 -39.25
C SER A 509 12.60 -6.73 -38.55
N SER A 510 11.72 -7.59 -39.03
CA SER A 510 11.67 -9.02 -38.67
C SER A 510 12.88 -9.82 -39.17
N GLY A 511 13.78 -9.23 -39.97
CA GLY A 511 15.01 -9.87 -40.43
C GLY A 511 15.98 -10.20 -39.30
N GLY A 512 15.90 -9.47 -38.18
CA GLY A 512 16.61 -9.76 -36.93
C GLY A 512 15.90 -10.78 -36.03
N GLY A 513 14.70 -11.24 -36.40
CA GLY A 513 13.82 -12.05 -35.57
C GLY A 513 12.62 -11.25 -35.05
N VAL A 514 11.59 -11.97 -34.62
CA VAL A 514 10.40 -11.42 -33.95
C VAL A 514 10.49 -11.79 -32.47
N TYR A 515 10.24 -10.82 -31.60
CA TYR A 515 10.28 -10.96 -30.15
C TYR A 515 8.87 -11.05 -29.61
N VAL A 516 8.65 -11.92 -28.62
CA VAL A 516 7.34 -12.18 -28.03
C VAL A 516 7.48 -12.17 -26.51
N SER A 517 6.66 -11.38 -25.82
CA SER A 517 6.47 -11.50 -24.37
C SER A 517 5.54 -12.65 -24.04
N THR A 518 5.80 -13.30 -22.92
CA THR A 518 4.94 -14.36 -22.40
C THR A 518 4.87 -14.29 -20.89
N GLU A 519 3.71 -14.50 -20.32
CA GLU A 519 3.54 -14.55 -18.87
C GLU A 519 3.84 -15.93 -18.28
N ARG A 520 3.51 -17.01 -19.00
CA ARG A 520 3.71 -18.39 -18.50
C ARG A 520 3.86 -19.43 -19.62
N ASN A 521 4.09 -20.67 -19.18
CA ASN A 521 3.92 -21.84 -20.02
C ASN A 521 2.52 -22.41 -19.80
N ASN A 522 1.67 -22.46 -20.82
CA ASN A 522 0.30 -22.98 -20.74
C ASN A 522 0.21 -24.48 -20.44
N ASP A 523 1.29 -25.25 -20.66
CA ASP A 523 1.38 -26.62 -20.15
C ASP A 523 1.58 -26.67 -18.61
N GLN A 524 1.88 -25.53 -17.99
CA GLN A 524 2.15 -25.32 -16.56
C GLN A 524 1.53 -23.98 -16.07
N SER A 525 0.27 -23.71 -16.40
CA SER A 525 -0.41 -22.41 -16.21
C SER A 525 -0.53 -21.86 -14.78
N SER A 526 -0.06 -22.59 -13.77
CA SER A 526 -0.01 -22.13 -12.37
C SER A 526 1.36 -21.60 -11.96
N VAL A 527 2.30 -21.50 -12.91
CA VAL A 527 3.68 -21.09 -12.66
C VAL A 527 4.00 -19.88 -13.54
N SER A 528 4.18 -18.74 -12.90
CA SER A 528 4.65 -17.51 -13.54
C SER A 528 6.01 -17.74 -14.21
N ARG A 529 6.15 -17.27 -15.46
CA ARG A 529 7.38 -17.31 -16.26
C ARG A 529 7.46 -16.08 -17.20
N PRO A 530 7.41 -14.84 -16.68
CA PRO A 530 7.50 -13.63 -17.49
C PRO A 530 8.81 -13.65 -18.29
N SER A 531 8.71 -13.83 -19.61
CA SER A 531 9.88 -14.01 -20.47
C SER A 531 9.75 -13.28 -21.79
N VAL A 532 10.88 -12.85 -22.34
CA VAL A 532 10.99 -12.43 -23.75
C VAL A 532 11.58 -13.59 -24.55
N LEU A 533 10.91 -13.98 -25.64
CA LEU A 533 11.31 -15.05 -26.55
C LEU A 533 11.60 -14.48 -27.92
N ARG A 534 12.68 -14.93 -28.57
CA ARG A 534 13.00 -14.53 -29.95
C ARG A 534 12.79 -15.67 -30.92
N TYR A 535 12.20 -15.38 -32.07
CA TYR A 535 11.92 -16.36 -33.13
C TYR A 535 12.53 -15.95 -34.48
N ASP A 536 13.14 -16.92 -35.17
CA ASP A 536 13.48 -16.80 -36.60
C ASP A 536 12.22 -17.08 -37.44
N VAL A 537 11.72 -16.04 -38.12
CA VAL A 537 10.50 -16.09 -38.93
C VAL A 537 10.77 -16.21 -40.43
N THR A 538 12.02 -16.43 -40.84
CA THR A 538 12.42 -16.47 -42.26
C THR A 538 12.11 -17.80 -42.97
N GLY A 539 11.82 -18.86 -42.19
CA GLY A 539 11.51 -20.20 -42.68
C GLY A 539 10.03 -20.44 -43.04
N ASP A 540 9.74 -21.64 -43.53
CA ASP A 540 8.38 -22.11 -43.88
C ASP A 540 7.77 -23.07 -42.84
N ALA A 541 8.48 -23.34 -41.74
CA ALA A 541 8.01 -24.20 -40.66
C ALA A 541 6.73 -23.64 -40.01
N THR A 542 5.76 -24.50 -39.71
CA THR A 542 4.48 -24.10 -39.06
C THR A 542 4.58 -24.07 -37.53
N THR A 543 5.72 -24.50 -36.98
CA THR A 543 6.05 -24.39 -35.55
C THR A 543 7.41 -23.72 -35.46
N LEU A 544 7.47 -22.65 -34.68
CA LEU A 544 8.68 -21.90 -34.39
C LEU A 544 9.16 -22.29 -32.99
N VAL A 545 10.46 -22.52 -32.86
CA VAL A 545 11.14 -22.78 -31.59
C VAL A 545 11.97 -21.54 -31.29
N ALA A 546 11.83 -20.98 -30.09
CA ALA A 546 12.55 -19.78 -29.71
C ALA A 546 14.06 -20.01 -29.82
N THR A 547 14.77 -19.08 -30.47
CA THR A 547 16.23 -19.13 -30.57
C THR A 547 16.89 -18.72 -29.26
N ASP A 548 16.22 -17.82 -28.53
CA ASP A 548 16.70 -17.19 -27.31
C ASP A 548 15.52 -17.00 -26.34
N GLU A 549 15.81 -17.02 -25.04
CA GLU A 549 14.86 -16.71 -23.96
C GLU A 549 15.57 -15.83 -22.92
N TRP A 550 14.90 -14.76 -22.52
CA TRP A 550 15.25 -13.95 -21.36
C TRP A 550 14.12 -14.06 -20.34
N ASN A 551 14.33 -14.89 -19.31
CA ASN A 551 13.34 -15.14 -18.27
C ASN A 551 13.48 -14.10 -17.15
N LEU A 552 12.55 -13.15 -17.08
CA LEU A 552 12.58 -11.98 -16.21
C LEU A 552 12.01 -12.25 -14.81
N ALA A 553 11.59 -13.48 -14.49
CA ALA A 553 10.89 -13.80 -13.24
C ALA A 553 11.65 -13.39 -11.96
N ALA A 554 12.98 -13.31 -12.03
CA ALA A 554 13.80 -12.88 -10.89
C ALA A 554 13.56 -11.41 -10.48
N ASP A 555 13.12 -10.56 -11.41
CA ASP A 555 12.81 -9.15 -11.15
C ASP A 555 11.39 -8.93 -10.59
N PHE A 556 10.56 -9.97 -10.59
CA PHE A 556 9.16 -9.94 -10.16
C PHE A 556 8.81 -11.05 -9.15
N PRO A 557 9.42 -11.05 -7.95
CA PRO A 557 9.14 -12.06 -6.95
C PRO A 557 7.68 -11.97 -6.47
N GLY A 558 6.94 -13.07 -6.56
CA GLY A 558 5.54 -13.14 -6.14
C GLY A 558 4.53 -12.77 -7.22
N LEU A 559 4.97 -12.48 -8.44
CA LEU A 559 4.07 -12.22 -9.57
C LEU A 559 3.16 -13.42 -9.83
N GLY A 560 1.88 -13.13 -10.05
CA GLY A 560 0.89 -14.12 -10.45
C GLY A 560 1.28 -14.84 -11.74
N ALA A 561 0.68 -16.03 -11.96
CA ALA A 561 0.89 -16.76 -13.20
C ALA A 561 0.16 -16.12 -14.39
N ASN A 562 -0.97 -15.45 -14.14
CA ASN A 562 -1.79 -14.69 -15.10
C ASN A 562 -1.68 -13.19 -14.80
N ALA A 563 -0.47 -12.69 -14.68
CA ALA A 563 -0.20 -11.31 -14.25
C ALA A 563 1.12 -10.82 -14.85
N GLY A 564 1.55 -11.44 -15.95
CA GLY A 564 2.92 -11.41 -16.43
C GLY A 564 3.21 -10.25 -17.36
N LEU A 565 3.99 -10.54 -18.40
CA LEU A 565 4.35 -9.54 -19.41
C LEU A 565 3.23 -9.48 -20.44
N GLU A 566 2.61 -8.32 -20.59
CA GLU A 566 1.56 -8.08 -21.59
C GLU A 566 2.22 -7.52 -22.86
N GLY A 567 2.53 -6.22 -22.87
CA GLY A 567 3.19 -5.58 -24.01
C GLY A 567 4.71 -5.76 -24.09
N ILE A 568 5.24 -5.64 -25.31
CA ILE A 568 6.68 -5.48 -25.58
C ILE A 568 6.92 -4.59 -26.79
N THR A 569 7.92 -3.72 -26.72
CA THR A 569 8.43 -2.95 -27.86
C THR A 569 9.94 -2.78 -27.80
N TRP A 570 10.54 -2.31 -28.88
CA TRP A 570 11.98 -2.05 -28.98
C TRP A 570 12.27 -0.57 -29.22
N VAL A 571 13.20 -0.01 -28.43
CA VAL A 571 13.60 1.41 -28.51
C VAL A 571 15.08 1.51 -28.90
N PRO A 572 15.42 2.24 -29.99
CA PRO A 572 16.80 2.34 -30.46
C PRO A 572 17.74 3.05 -29.47
N ASP A 573 18.98 2.56 -29.35
CA ASP A 573 20.04 3.22 -28.58
C ASP A 573 20.28 4.66 -29.06
N THR A 574 20.16 4.88 -30.37
CA THR A 574 20.34 6.21 -30.96
C THR A 574 19.30 7.21 -30.48
N PHE A 575 18.06 6.76 -30.25
CA PHE A 575 17.02 7.59 -29.67
C PHE A 575 17.29 7.86 -28.18
N LEU A 576 17.49 6.79 -27.40
CA LEU A 576 17.72 6.88 -25.96
C LEU A 576 18.89 7.80 -25.61
N THR A 577 20.01 7.65 -26.31
CA THR A 577 21.19 8.49 -26.10
C THR A 577 21.00 9.94 -26.58
N ALA A 578 20.23 10.15 -27.65
CA ALA A 578 19.95 11.50 -28.16
C ALA A 578 19.02 12.29 -27.22
N GLN A 579 18.05 11.63 -26.60
CA GLN A 579 17.13 12.21 -25.63
C GLN A 579 17.72 12.30 -24.21
N GLY A 580 18.96 11.87 -24.01
CA GLY A 580 19.62 11.97 -22.70
C GLY A 580 19.07 11.01 -21.65
N PHE A 581 18.50 9.87 -22.08
CA PHE A 581 17.98 8.82 -21.20
C PHE A 581 18.98 8.46 -20.11
N VAL A 582 18.50 8.27 -18.88
CA VAL A 582 19.31 7.93 -17.71
C VAL A 582 19.09 6.48 -17.30
N ASP A 583 20.20 5.79 -17.06
CA ASP A 583 20.20 4.47 -16.43
C ASP A 583 19.93 4.65 -14.92
N GLN A 584 18.70 4.33 -14.48
CA GLN A 584 18.24 4.53 -13.11
C GLN A 584 19.09 3.73 -12.09
N ARG A 585 19.65 2.59 -12.48
CA ARG A 585 20.51 1.77 -11.61
C ARG A 585 21.82 2.48 -11.27
N THR A 586 22.30 3.34 -12.18
CA THR A 586 23.58 4.05 -11.99
C THR A 586 23.41 5.54 -11.72
N GLY A 587 22.22 6.10 -11.97
CA GLY A 587 21.94 7.54 -11.93
C GLY A 587 22.75 8.35 -12.95
N SER A 588 23.28 7.69 -13.99
CA SER A 588 24.12 8.30 -15.04
C SER A 588 23.44 8.15 -16.40
N ALA A 589 23.81 9.02 -17.34
CA ALA A 589 23.33 8.92 -18.72
C ALA A 589 23.57 7.50 -19.28
N TYR A 590 22.54 6.96 -19.93
CA TYR A 590 22.56 5.65 -20.55
C TYR A 590 23.69 5.58 -21.59
N ALA A 591 24.49 4.53 -21.49
CA ALA A 591 25.64 4.30 -22.34
C ALA A 591 25.60 2.86 -22.88
N PRO A 592 25.21 2.64 -24.16
CA PRO A 592 25.08 1.32 -24.77
C PRO A 592 26.29 0.40 -24.59
N ALA A 593 27.49 0.97 -24.63
CA ALA A 593 28.74 0.24 -24.43
C ALA A 593 28.89 -0.44 -23.05
N SER A 594 28.05 -0.07 -22.07
CA SER A 594 27.98 -0.70 -20.75
C SER A 594 27.24 -2.04 -20.76
N TYR A 595 26.54 -2.33 -21.86
CA TYR A 595 25.68 -3.51 -22.05
C TYR A 595 26.19 -4.34 -23.25
N PRO A 596 27.38 -4.94 -23.17
CA PRO A 596 27.91 -5.72 -24.29
C PRO A 596 26.99 -6.90 -24.62
N GLY A 597 26.63 -7.05 -25.90
CA GLY A 597 25.78 -8.14 -26.37
C GLY A 597 24.28 -7.85 -26.36
N HIS A 598 23.84 -6.65 -25.97
CA HIS A 598 22.41 -6.33 -25.89
C HIS A 598 21.73 -5.96 -27.22
N GLY A 599 22.51 -5.80 -28.29
CA GLY A 599 22.04 -5.28 -29.57
C GLY A 599 22.30 -3.78 -29.72
N ASP A 600 21.42 -3.10 -30.46
CA ASP A 600 21.49 -1.67 -30.79
C ASP A 600 20.33 -0.87 -30.17
N GLY A 601 19.73 -1.40 -29.09
CA GLY A 601 18.58 -0.79 -28.41
C GLY A 601 18.07 -1.60 -27.23
N LEU A 602 17.16 -1.02 -26.46
CA LEU A 602 16.52 -1.65 -25.29
C LEU A 602 15.14 -2.20 -25.64
N PHE A 603 14.74 -3.25 -24.95
CA PHE A 603 13.37 -3.75 -24.98
C PHE A 603 12.59 -3.14 -23.82
N VAL A 604 11.40 -2.63 -24.11
CA VAL A 604 10.49 -2.07 -23.11
C VAL A 604 9.30 -3.01 -23.00
N VAL A 605 8.95 -3.41 -21.79
CA VAL A 605 7.87 -4.38 -21.52
C VAL A 605 6.85 -3.79 -20.55
N GLY A 606 5.57 -4.05 -20.80
CA GLY A 606 4.48 -3.82 -19.85
C GLY A 606 4.26 -5.05 -18.97
N VAL A 607 3.90 -4.86 -17.70
CA VAL A 607 3.63 -5.96 -16.77
C VAL A 607 2.28 -5.73 -16.09
N GLU A 608 1.33 -6.63 -16.32
CA GLU A 608 -0.05 -6.54 -15.82
C GLU A 608 -0.08 -6.37 -14.30
N GLY A 609 0.50 -7.34 -13.58
CA GLY A 609 0.41 -7.42 -12.12
C GLY A 609 1.16 -6.33 -11.35
N THR A 610 1.86 -5.44 -12.05
CA THR A 610 2.51 -4.27 -11.43
C THR A 610 2.01 -2.95 -11.98
N ALA A 611 1.12 -2.97 -12.98
CA ALA A 611 0.70 -1.81 -13.76
C ALA A 611 1.89 -0.95 -14.27
N GLY A 612 3.04 -1.58 -14.47
CA GLY A 612 4.33 -0.91 -14.64
C GLY A 612 4.98 -1.22 -15.98
N VAL A 613 5.83 -0.30 -16.44
CA VAL A 613 6.61 -0.46 -17.67
C VAL A 613 8.10 -0.47 -17.36
N TYR A 614 8.86 -1.37 -18.00
CA TYR A 614 10.26 -1.62 -17.64
C TYR A 614 11.14 -1.71 -18.89
N ALA A 615 12.28 -1.01 -18.87
CA ALA A 615 13.28 -1.05 -19.93
C ALA A 615 14.41 -2.01 -19.59
N TYR A 616 14.73 -2.93 -20.51
CA TYR A 616 15.73 -3.98 -20.34
C TYR A 616 16.75 -3.99 -21.48
N ALA A 617 18.02 -4.19 -21.10
CA ALA A 617 19.05 -4.66 -22.00
C ALA A 617 19.05 -6.20 -21.99
N LEU A 618 18.70 -6.82 -23.11
CA LEU A 618 18.64 -8.29 -23.27
C LEU A 618 19.93 -8.81 -23.90
N LEU A 619 20.77 -9.51 -23.14
CA LEU A 619 22.12 -9.89 -23.58
C LEU A 619 22.15 -11.21 -24.35
N ASP A 620 23.11 -11.37 -25.27
CA ASP A 620 23.26 -12.54 -26.14
C ASP A 620 23.53 -13.88 -25.42
N ASP A 621 23.81 -13.86 -24.12
CA ASP A 621 23.97 -15.06 -23.29
C ASP A 621 22.68 -15.49 -22.55
N GLY A 622 21.57 -14.80 -22.80
CA GLY A 622 20.27 -15.03 -22.15
C GLY A 622 20.12 -14.33 -20.79
N SER A 623 21.13 -13.60 -20.33
CA SER A 623 21.00 -12.71 -19.18
C SER A 623 20.41 -11.36 -19.57
N PHE A 624 19.90 -10.61 -18.59
CA PHE A 624 19.27 -9.31 -18.82
C PHE A 624 19.68 -8.32 -17.74
N VAL A 625 19.53 -7.03 -18.04
CA VAL A 625 19.70 -5.96 -17.06
C VAL A 625 18.54 -4.98 -17.16
N ARG A 626 17.81 -4.78 -16.06
CA ARG A 626 16.83 -3.70 -15.94
C ARG A 626 17.53 -2.35 -15.88
N VAL A 627 17.22 -1.48 -16.84
CA VAL A 627 17.81 -0.14 -16.99
C VAL A 627 16.92 0.92 -16.34
N ALA A 628 15.60 0.79 -16.48
CA ALA A 628 14.63 1.68 -15.87
C ALA A 628 13.29 0.99 -15.58
N ALA A 629 12.55 1.56 -14.64
CA ALA A 629 11.13 1.31 -14.40
C ALA A 629 10.36 2.64 -14.56
N MET A 630 9.12 2.55 -15.04
CA MET A 630 8.22 3.67 -15.33
C MET A 630 6.89 3.39 -14.64
N GLU A 631 6.43 4.34 -13.82
CA GLU A 631 5.09 4.32 -13.26
C GLU A 631 4.09 4.75 -14.34
N THR A 632 2.94 4.11 -14.37
CA THR A 632 1.89 4.42 -15.34
C THR A 632 0.70 5.08 -14.68
N PRO A 633 -0.08 5.90 -15.41
CA PRO A 633 -1.33 6.46 -14.91
C PRO A 633 -2.49 5.45 -14.96
N PHE A 634 -2.21 4.16 -15.19
CA PHE A 634 -3.19 3.11 -15.39
C PHE A 634 -3.10 2.06 -14.28
N ASP A 635 -4.22 1.39 -14.04
CA ASP A 635 -4.29 0.27 -13.10
C ASP A 635 -3.76 -1.03 -13.71
N LEU A 636 -3.54 -1.05 -15.04
CA LEU A 636 -3.06 -2.18 -15.83
C LEU A 636 -2.35 -1.68 -17.10
N VAL A 637 -1.43 -2.49 -17.64
CA VAL A 637 -0.78 -2.24 -18.93
C VAL A 637 -1.08 -3.41 -19.87
N ALA A 638 -1.81 -3.15 -20.95
CA ALA A 638 -2.18 -4.13 -21.96
C ALA A 638 -1.12 -4.23 -23.07
N ASP A 639 -0.61 -3.09 -23.57
CA ASP A 639 0.46 -3.10 -24.57
C ASP A 639 1.38 -1.89 -24.44
N VAL A 640 2.58 -1.97 -25.03
CA VAL A 640 3.52 -0.86 -25.14
C VAL A 640 4.08 -0.79 -26.54
N GLN A 641 4.15 0.40 -27.15
CA GLN A 641 4.63 0.58 -28.54
C GLN A 641 5.47 1.83 -28.70
N PHE A 642 6.69 1.69 -29.22
CA PHE A 642 7.53 2.84 -29.55
C PHE A 642 7.16 3.43 -30.91
N ASP A 643 6.90 4.73 -30.96
CA ASP A 643 6.55 5.47 -32.17
C ASP A 643 7.65 6.47 -32.52
N ALA A 644 8.53 6.06 -33.44
CA ALA A 644 9.67 6.86 -33.86
C ALA A 644 9.28 8.17 -34.57
N ASP A 645 8.06 8.30 -35.09
CA ASP A 645 7.58 9.55 -35.70
C ASP A 645 7.14 10.58 -34.65
N LEU A 646 6.78 10.12 -33.44
CA LEU A 646 6.44 10.99 -32.30
C LEU A 646 7.58 11.16 -31.31
N ASP A 647 8.68 10.42 -31.48
CA ASP A 647 9.76 10.37 -30.48
C ASP A 647 9.22 9.97 -29.08
N ALA A 648 8.21 9.09 -29.05
CA ALA A 648 7.47 8.76 -27.83
C ALA A 648 7.12 7.27 -27.73
N LEU A 649 6.84 6.83 -26.50
CA LEU A 649 6.36 5.50 -26.18
C LEU A 649 4.85 5.56 -25.87
N TRP A 650 4.06 4.76 -26.57
CA TRP A 650 2.69 4.48 -26.23
C TRP A 650 2.62 3.41 -25.15
N VAL A 651 1.77 3.63 -24.16
CA VAL A 651 1.34 2.62 -23.18
C VAL A 651 -0.18 2.53 -23.31
N ALA A 652 -0.70 1.35 -23.59
CA ALA A 652 -2.13 1.10 -23.75
C ALA A 652 -2.69 0.35 -22.54
N CYS A 653 -3.94 0.66 -22.19
CA CYS A 653 -4.75 -0.12 -21.27
C CYS A 653 -6.03 -0.56 -22.00
N ASP A 654 -6.59 -1.67 -21.54
CA ASP A 654 -7.77 -2.33 -22.08
C ASP A 654 -9.07 -1.72 -21.51
N GLU A 655 -10.15 -2.50 -21.46
CA GLU A 655 -11.43 -2.12 -20.88
C GLU A 655 -11.37 -1.73 -19.41
N ALA A 656 -10.37 -2.23 -18.65
CA ALA A 656 -10.19 -1.87 -17.24
C ALA A 656 -9.97 -0.35 -17.09
N CYS A 657 -9.33 0.27 -18.08
CA CYS A 657 -9.18 1.73 -18.17
C CYS A 657 -10.04 2.38 -19.26
N SER A 658 -11.08 1.70 -19.76
CA SER A 658 -11.95 2.18 -20.84
C SER A 658 -11.22 2.44 -22.17
N GLY A 659 -10.20 1.65 -22.50
CA GLY A 659 -9.43 1.74 -23.74
C GLY A 659 -8.48 2.94 -23.82
N ARG A 660 -8.06 3.49 -22.67
CA ARG A 660 -7.18 4.66 -22.60
C ARG A 660 -5.76 4.31 -23.02
N THR A 661 -5.09 5.29 -23.60
CA THR A 661 -3.67 5.20 -23.99
C THR A 661 -2.90 6.41 -23.47
N ALA A 662 -1.64 6.21 -23.14
CA ALA A 662 -0.75 7.26 -22.63
C ALA A 662 0.49 7.38 -23.51
N LEU A 663 0.93 8.62 -23.73
CA LEU A 663 2.21 8.95 -24.33
C LEU A 663 3.24 9.20 -23.24
N PHE A 664 4.41 8.59 -23.41
CA PHE A 664 5.58 8.75 -22.57
C PHE A 664 6.72 9.34 -23.40
N GLU A 665 7.32 10.40 -22.88
CA GLU A 665 8.50 11.04 -23.46
C GLU A 665 9.63 11.04 -22.43
N ILE A 666 10.88 11.19 -22.90
CA ILE A 666 12.02 11.34 -21.99
C ILE A 666 12.09 12.81 -21.56
N ASP A 667 11.93 13.05 -20.26
CA ASP A 667 11.96 14.39 -19.68
C ASP A 667 13.39 14.96 -19.51
N ASP A 668 13.48 16.18 -19.00
CA ASP A 668 14.77 16.86 -18.73
C ASP A 668 15.65 16.14 -17.69
N ALA A 669 15.07 15.23 -16.88
CA ALA A 669 15.80 14.39 -15.95
C ALA A 669 16.30 13.08 -16.60
N GLY A 670 15.93 12.82 -17.84
CA GLY A 670 16.28 11.62 -18.59
C GLY A 670 15.42 10.40 -18.24
N ALA A 671 14.25 10.61 -17.64
CA ALA A 671 13.29 9.54 -17.33
C ALA A 671 12.15 9.54 -18.36
N PHE A 672 11.67 8.35 -18.73
CA PHE A 672 10.38 8.25 -19.42
C PHE A 672 9.27 8.62 -18.45
N THR A 673 8.50 9.64 -18.80
CA THR A 673 7.40 10.18 -17.98
C THR A 673 6.17 10.33 -18.86
N ALA A 674 5.01 9.96 -18.34
CA ALA A 674 3.75 10.17 -19.03
C ALA A 674 3.53 11.67 -19.27
N THR A 675 3.33 12.09 -20.51
CA THR A 675 3.11 13.50 -20.89
C THR A 675 1.66 13.76 -21.26
N THR A 676 0.95 12.75 -21.77
CA THR A 676 -0.45 12.87 -22.18
C THR A 676 -1.17 11.54 -21.98
N VAL A 677 -2.39 11.59 -21.47
CA VAL A 677 -3.33 10.46 -21.50
C VAL A 677 -4.44 10.81 -22.48
N TYR A 678 -4.81 9.88 -23.34
CA TYR A 678 -5.95 9.99 -24.24
C TYR A 678 -7.05 9.01 -23.83
N GLU A 679 -8.29 9.50 -23.88
CA GLU A 679 -9.48 8.65 -23.97
C GLU A 679 -9.43 7.82 -25.26
N ALA A 680 -10.14 6.69 -25.28
CA ALA A 680 -10.38 5.91 -26.49
C ALA A 680 -11.04 6.77 -27.59
N PRO A 681 -11.00 6.35 -28.88
CA PRO A 681 -11.75 7.01 -29.94
C PRO A 681 -13.21 7.23 -29.54
N ALA A 682 -13.77 8.41 -29.82
CA ALA A 682 -15.04 8.84 -29.22
C ALA A 682 -16.28 7.96 -29.52
N SER A 683 -16.22 7.15 -30.59
CA SER A 683 -17.23 6.16 -30.98
C SER A 683 -16.82 4.72 -30.65
N ALA A 684 -15.63 4.50 -30.07
CA ALA A 684 -15.18 3.18 -29.63
C ALA A 684 -16.11 2.62 -28.55
N ASP A 685 -16.27 1.30 -28.54
CA ASP A 685 -16.91 0.62 -27.43
C ASP A 685 -15.87 0.43 -26.33
N THR A 686 -16.03 1.15 -25.22
CA THR A 686 -15.07 1.15 -24.10
C THR A 686 -15.05 -0.17 -23.33
N GLY A 687 -15.93 -1.12 -23.67
CA GLY A 687 -15.93 -2.48 -23.12
C GLY A 687 -15.19 -3.49 -24.00
N LEU A 688 -14.51 -3.07 -25.07
CA LEU A 688 -13.66 -3.95 -25.87
C LEU A 688 -12.39 -4.30 -25.09
N ALA A 689 -12.07 -5.60 -25.06
CA ALA A 689 -10.85 -6.12 -24.45
C ALA A 689 -9.66 -5.89 -25.38
N ASN A 690 -9.27 -4.63 -25.52
CA ASN A 690 -8.20 -4.22 -26.42
C ASN A 690 -6.84 -4.51 -25.77
N GLU A 691 -6.36 -5.75 -25.88
CA GLU A 691 -5.11 -6.21 -25.28
C GLU A 691 -3.87 -5.92 -26.15
N GLY A 692 -4.06 -5.60 -27.44
CA GLY A 692 -2.98 -5.21 -28.34
C GLY A 692 -3.19 -3.85 -28.98
N PHE A 693 -2.11 -3.09 -29.14
CA PHE A 693 -2.12 -1.79 -29.81
C PHE A 693 -0.96 -1.69 -30.79
N ALA A 694 -1.19 -1.14 -31.99
CA ALA A 694 -0.11 -0.76 -32.89
C ALA A 694 -0.47 0.50 -33.68
N ILE A 695 0.55 1.23 -34.11
CA ILE A 695 0.39 2.43 -34.93
C ILE A 695 1.24 2.31 -36.20
N ALA A 696 0.65 2.65 -37.35
CA ALA A 696 1.38 2.68 -38.61
C ALA A 696 2.36 3.87 -38.65
N ASP A 697 3.42 3.75 -39.44
CA ASP A 697 4.36 4.85 -39.67
C ASP A 697 3.69 6.06 -40.36
N ALA A 698 4.26 7.25 -40.19
CA ALA A 698 3.82 8.46 -40.87
C ALA A 698 4.11 8.42 -42.39
N ALA A 699 4.92 7.48 -42.88
CA ALA A 699 5.11 7.30 -44.31
C ALA A 699 3.84 6.78 -45.01
N THR A 700 2.97 6.07 -44.28
CA THR A 700 1.68 5.54 -44.76
C THR A 700 0.53 6.54 -44.73
N CYS A 701 0.79 7.79 -44.34
CA CYS A 701 -0.24 8.83 -44.19
C CYS A 701 -1.11 9.02 -45.44
N VAL A 702 -2.42 8.97 -45.22
CA VAL A 702 -3.45 9.28 -46.22
C VAL A 702 -4.37 10.35 -45.65
N ASP A 703 -4.57 11.43 -46.40
CA ASP A 703 -5.44 12.56 -46.00
C ASP A 703 -5.13 13.14 -44.61
N GLY A 704 -3.85 13.09 -44.20
CA GLY A 704 -3.38 13.64 -42.92
C GLY A 704 -3.52 12.68 -41.73
N SER A 705 -3.93 11.44 -41.96
CA SER A 705 -4.03 10.42 -40.91
C SER A 705 -3.26 9.14 -41.27
N ARG A 706 -2.77 8.45 -40.24
CA ARG A 706 -2.22 7.09 -40.30
C ARG A 706 -3.07 6.14 -39.48
N ALA A 707 -2.98 4.85 -39.77
CA ALA A 707 -3.82 3.84 -39.12
C ALA A 707 -3.32 3.55 -37.69
N THR A 708 -4.27 3.33 -36.79
CA THR A 708 -4.05 2.63 -35.52
C THR A 708 -4.75 1.27 -35.58
N PHE A 709 -4.22 0.30 -34.85
CA PHE A 709 -4.70 -1.08 -34.81
C PHE A 709 -4.91 -1.49 -33.36
N TYR A 710 -5.97 -2.26 -33.12
CA TYR A 710 -6.35 -2.75 -31.80
C TYR A 710 -6.68 -4.24 -31.91
N ALA A 711 -6.22 -5.04 -30.96
CA ALA A 711 -6.55 -6.46 -30.86
C ALA A 711 -7.62 -6.66 -29.79
N ASP A 712 -8.82 -7.05 -30.22
CA ASP A 712 -9.99 -7.32 -29.38
C ASP A 712 -9.97 -8.80 -28.99
N ASP A 713 -9.46 -9.05 -27.79
CA ASP A 713 -9.19 -10.38 -27.25
C ASP A 713 -10.46 -11.25 -27.17
N ASN A 714 -11.58 -10.61 -26.84
CA ASN A 714 -12.90 -11.22 -26.70
C ASN A 714 -13.57 -11.62 -28.03
N ASP A 715 -12.95 -11.33 -29.18
CA ASP A 715 -13.52 -11.56 -30.52
C ASP A 715 -14.92 -10.95 -30.66
N THR A 716 -15.08 -9.70 -30.23
CA THR A 716 -16.40 -9.09 -30.10
C THR A 716 -17.09 -8.96 -31.47
N ASP A 717 -18.32 -9.46 -31.55
CA ASP A 717 -19.08 -9.59 -32.80
C ASP A 717 -18.41 -10.48 -33.88
N GLY A 718 -17.46 -11.33 -33.47
CA GLY A 718 -16.70 -12.24 -34.32
C GLY A 718 -15.50 -11.60 -35.03
N TYR A 719 -15.02 -10.45 -34.54
CA TYR A 719 -13.84 -9.78 -35.05
C TYR A 719 -12.83 -9.58 -33.93
N SER A 720 -11.57 -9.91 -34.19
CA SER A 720 -10.49 -9.72 -33.20
C SER A 720 -9.51 -8.62 -33.60
N LEU A 721 -9.55 -8.10 -34.84
CA LEU A 721 -8.68 -7.01 -35.27
C LEU A 721 -9.50 -5.79 -35.66
N ARG A 722 -9.18 -4.65 -35.05
CA ARG A 722 -9.87 -3.37 -35.30
C ARG A 722 -8.88 -2.31 -35.74
N THR A 723 -9.43 -1.23 -36.30
CA THR A 723 -8.63 -0.08 -36.73
C THR A 723 -9.30 1.24 -36.39
N GLY A 724 -8.46 2.22 -36.09
CA GLY A 724 -8.81 3.61 -35.99
C GLY A 724 -7.84 4.46 -36.81
N THR A 725 -7.77 5.74 -36.50
CA THR A 725 -6.80 6.65 -37.11
C THR A 725 -6.12 7.50 -36.06
N PHE A 726 -4.92 7.97 -36.38
CA PHE A 726 -4.17 8.97 -35.63
C PHE A 726 -3.64 10.05 -36.58
N PRO A 727 -3.58 11.33 -36.20
CA PRO A 727 -3.06 12.38 -37.07
C PRO A 727 -1.59 12.16 -37.41
N CYS A 728 -1.22 12.44 -38.64
CA CYS A 728 0.18 12.57 -39.01
C CYS A 728 0.71 13.87 -38.41
N ALA A 729 1.93 13.85 -37.84
CA ALA A 729 2.58 15.09 -37.42
C ALA A 729 2.58 16.09 -38.59
N GLU A 730 2.14 17.34 -38.37
CA GLU A 730 2.23 18.35 -39.42
C GLU A 730 3.71 18.48 -39.80
N SER A 731 4.04 18.22 -41.07
CA SER A 731 5.32 18.68 -41.62
C SER A 731 5.43 20.17 -41.26
N PRO A 732 6.53 20.63 -40.64
CA PRO A 732 6.70 22.04 -40.36
C PRO A 732 6.68 22.77 -41.69
N THR A 733 5.53 23.34 -42.04
CA THR A 733 5.43 24.19 -43.20
C THR A 733 6.20 25.45 -42.84
N GLU A 734 7.33 25.64 -43.51
CA GLU A 734 8.01 26.93 -43.57
C GLU A 734 6.93 28.00 -43.81
N PRO A 735 6.83 29.05 -42.98
CA PRO A 735 5.76 30.04 -43.10
C PRO A 735 5.74 30.58 -44.53
N GLY A 736 4.69 30.23 -45.27
CA GLY A 736 4.47 30.72 -46.61
C GLY A 736 4.51 32.25 -46.59
N GLU A 737 5.39 32.83 -47.40
CA GLU A 737 5.51 34.28 -47.60
C GLU A 737 4.12 34.92 -47.75
N PRO A 738 3.79 35.93 -46.93
CA PRO A 738 2.62 36.76 -47.19
C PRO A 738 2.80 37.45 -48.55
N GLY A 739 1.89 37.17 -49.48
CA GLY A 739 1.87 37.81 -50.79
C GLY A 739 1.93 39.34 -50.71
N GLU A 740 2.82 39.91 -51.52
CA GLU A 740 3.09 41.35 -51.65
C GLU A 740 1.83 42.22 -51.79
N PRO A 741 1.91 43.45 -51.24
CA PRO A 741 1.46 44.62 -51.98
C PRO A 741 2.58 45.67 -52.12
N GLY A 742 3.11 45.78 -53.34
CA GLY A 742 3.47 47.04 -54.02
C GLY A 742 4.59 47.93 -53.42
N GLU A 743 5.79 47.80 -53.99
CA GLU A 743 6.86 48.81 -54.00
C GLU A 743 6.41 50.17 -54.62
N PRO A 744 7.07 51.33 -54.33
CA PRO A 744 8.54 51.50 -54.49
C PRO A 744 9.29 52.54 -53.61
N GLY A 745 10.61 52.32 -53.44
CA GLY A 745 11.60 53.41 -53.29
C GLY A 745 12.90 53.12 -52.51
N GLU A 746 13.92 52.53 -53.17
CA GLU A 746 15.36 52.52 -52.82
C GLU A 746 16.02 53.95 -52.86
N PRO A 747 17.31 54.22 -52.46
CA PRO A 747 18.48 53.31 -52.29
C PRO A 747 19.50 53.55 -51.10
N THR A 748 20.14 52.44 -50.67
CA THR A 748 21.57 52.08 -50.29
C THR A 748 22.69 53.14 -49.90
N PRO A 749 23.96 52.76 -49.55
CA PRO A 749 24.52 52.10 -48.33
C PRO A 749 25.89 52.70 -47.81
N GLY A 750 26.48 52.26 -46.67
CA GLY A 750 27.95 52.26 -46.44
C GLY A 750 28.58 52.67 -45.07
N GLU A 751 29.41 51.75 -44.54
CA GLU A 751 30.47 51.70 -43.48
C GLU A 751 31.46 52.91 -43.28
N PRO A 752 32.54 52.87 -42.43
CA PRO A 752 32.79 52.41 -41.04
C PRO A 752 33.66 53.41 -40.20
N GLY A 753 33.97 53.13 -38.92
CA GLY A 753 34.94 53.94 -38.13
C GLY A 753 35.50 53.28 -36.86
N GLN A 754 36.83 53.06 -36.85
CA GLN A 754 37.69 52.32 -35.91
C GLN A 754 38.32 53.25 -34.80
N PRO A 755 39.33 52.87 -33.94
CA PRO A 755 39.24 52.91 -32.46
C PRO A 755 40.33 53.79 -31.73
N VAL A 756 40.58 53.44 -30.44
CA VAL A 756 41.76 53.63 -29.52
C VAL A 756 41.71 54.79 -28.45
N PRO A 757 42.53 54.79 -27.36
CA PRO A 757 42.34 54.28 -25.96
C PRO A 757 42.41 55.38 -24.85
N GLY A 758 41.98 55.19 -23.59
CA GLY A 758 42.72 54.57 -22.47
C GLY A 758 42.97 55.52 -21.27
N GLU A 759 42.28 55.23 -20.14
CA GLU A 759 42.52 55.51 -18.68
C GLU A 759 42.82 56.93 -18.11
N PRO A 760 42.44 57.25 -16.83
CA PRO A 760 42.83 56.51 -15.60
C PRO A 760 41.77 56.35 -14.47
N ALA A 761 41.98 55.39 -13.57
CA ALA A 761 41.44 55.35 -12.19
C ALA A 761 42.23 56.32 -11.25
N PRO A 762 41.89 56.59 -9.95
CA PRO A 762 40.91 55.97 -9.05
C PRO A 762 40.08 56.93 -8.13
N GLY A 763 39.00 56.42 -7.50
CA GLY A 763 38.28 57.10 -6.40
C GLY A 763 37.02 56.35 -5.92
N GLU A 764 37.12 55.75 -4.72
CA GLU A 764 36.12 55.00 -3.93
C GLU A 764 35.06 55.92 -3.26
N PRO A 765 33.93 55.45 -2.67
CA PRO A 765 32.96 54.39 -3.04
C PRO A 765 31.51 54.93 -3.24
N ALA A 766 30.65 54.08 -3.81
CA ALA A 766 29.24 54.35 -4.09
C ALA A 766 28.29 54.12 -2.88
N PRO A 767 27.14 54.82 -2.77
CA PRO A 767 26.08 54.53 -1.81
C PRO A 767 25.09 53.45 -2.30
N GLY A 768 24.98 52.38 -1.49
CA GLY A 768 23.74 51.69 -1.05
C GLY A 768 22.69 51.25 -2.07
N THR A 769 22.69 49.95 -2.38
CA THR A 769 21.55 49.20 -2.95
C THR A 769 20.51 48.90 -1.85
N PRO A 770 19.18 49.04 -2.11
CA PRO A 770 18.12 48.60 -1.19
C PRO A 770 18.19 47.09 -0.94
N GLY A 771 18.06 46.69 0.33
CA GLY A 771 18.31 45.34 0.81
C GLY A 771 17.24 44.30 0.44
N THR A 772 17.73 43.07 0.32
CA THR A 772 16.98 41.80 0.27
C THR A 772 16.08 41.64 1.51
N PRO A 773 14.84 41.11 1.37
CA PRO A 773 14.04 40.69 2.51
C PRO A 773 14.83 39.70 3.37
N GLY A 774 14.90 39.96 4.68
CA GLY A 774 15.65 39.13 5.62
C GLY A 774 15.12 37.70 5.65
N SER A 775 16.02 36.74 5.56
CA SER A 775 15.79 35.34 5.93
C SER A 775 15.22 35.27 7.36
N PRO A 776 14.22 34.41 7.65
CA PRO A 776 13.67 34.26 9.00
C PRO A 776 14.77 33.93 10.01
N ALA A 777 14.60 34.38 11.25
CA ALA A 777 15.53 34.05 12.32
C ALA A 777 15.55 32.53 12.59
N PRO A 778 16.71 31.90 12.82
CA PRO A 778 16.80 30.45 12.99
C PRO A 778 16.05 29.96 14.24
N ALA A 779 15.39 28.80 14.12
CA ALA A 779 14.73 28.09 15.22
C ALA A 779 15.75 27.55 16.25
N THR A 780 16.27 28.46 17.08
CA THR A 780 17.31 28.20 18.09
C THR A 780 16.75 27.84 19.46
N THR A 781 15.42 27.83 19.60
CA THR A 781 14.71 27.47 20.83
C THR A 781 14.00 26.13 20.67
N PRO A 782 14.15 25.21 21.64
CA PRO A 782 13.42 23.94 21.63
C PRO A 782 11.92 24.16 21.81
N VAL A 783 11.10 23.28 21.22
CA VAL A 783 9.65 23.30 21.40
C VAL A 783 9.24 22.82 22.80
N ASP A 784 8.12 23.31 23.31
CA ASP A 784 7.59 22.80 24.58
C ASP A 784 7.17 21.32 24.42
N THR A 785 7.59 20.47 25.34
CA THR A 785 7.24 19.03 25.34
C THR A 785 5.73 18.79 25.39
N THR A 786 4.92 19.75 25.86
CA THR A 786 3.45 19.65 25.82
C THR A 786 2.87 19.77 24.42
N LEU A 787 3.65 20.29 23.46
CA LEU A 787 3.29 20.36 22.04
C LEU A 787 3.75 19.13 21.26
N LEU A 788 4.35 18.12 21.92
CA LEU A 788 4.71 16.83 21.33
C LEU A 788 3.60 15.82 21.66
N THR A 789 2.46 15.99 21.00
CA THR A 789 1.25 15.16 21.08
C THR A 789 1.11 14.31 19.82
N ASP A 790 0.18 13.36 19.81
CA ASP A 790 -0.08 12.55 18.61
C ASP A 790 -0.53 13.40 17.41
N ALA A 791 -1.33 14.45 17.66
CA ALA A 791 -1.76 15.41 16.63
C ALA A 791 -0.63 16.25 16.01
N THR A 792 0.55 16.27 16.63
CA THR A 792 1.73 17.04 16.17
C THR A 792 2.90 16.12 15.82
N ARG A 793 2.67 14.81 15.80
CA ARG A 793 3.69 13.79 15.52
C ARG A 793 4.30 13.96 14.14
N GLY A 794 3.51 14.37 13.14
CA GLY A 794 3.99 14.58 11.78
C GLY A 794 4.62 13.30 11.17
N SER A 795 5.15 13.44 9.95
CA SER A 795 5.61 12.31 9.11
C SER A 795 7.15 12.24 9.03
N ILE A 796 7.84 12.19 10.17
CA ILE A 796 9.29 11.90 10.18
C ILE A 796 9.54 10.42 10.50
N ALA A 797 10.57 9.83 9.88
CA ALA A 797 11.01 8.48 10.21
C ALA A 797 12.50 8.49 10.60
N ALA A 798 12.81 7.94 11.77
CA ALA A 798 14.17 7.79 12.29
C ALA A 798 14.35 6.38 12.88
N PRO A 799 15.58 5.88 13.08
CA PRO A 799 15.81 4.66 13.84
C PRO A 799 15.16 4.74 15.23
N THR A 800 14.45 3.69 15.63
CA THR A 800 13.85 3.59 16.98
C THR A 800 14.90 3.37 18.07
N THR A 801 16.13 2.98 17.70
CA THR A 801 17.27 2.85 18.62
C THR A 801 18.55 3.47 18.04
N ALA A 802 19.40 4.02 18.91
CA ALA A 802 20.76 4.48 18.55
C ALA A 802 21.73 4.38 19.73
N VAL A 803 23.04 4.35 19.46
CA VAL A 803 24.08 4.45 20.50
C VAL A 803 24.65 5.87 20.59
N PRO A 804 25.15 6.31 21.76
CA PRO A 804 25.83 7.61 21.88
C PRO A 804 26.99 7.73 20.89
N GLY A 805 27.02 8.82 20.11
CA GLY A 805 28.01 9.06 19.06
C GLY A 805 27.63 8.53 17.67
N GLN A 806 26.51 7.82 17.51
CA GLN A 806 26.05 7.31 16.23
C GLN A 806 25.44 8.42 15.36
N ALA A 807 25.75 8.40 14.06
CA ALA A 807 25.02 9.19 13.07
C ALA A 807 23.73 8.47 12.68
N VAL A 808 22.60 9.15 12.81
CA VAL A 808 21.26 8.67 12.45
C VAL A 808 20.78 9.44 11.22
N THR A 809 20.13 8.72 10.31
CA THR A 809 19.41 9.29 9.17
C THR A 809 17.95 9.44 9.56
N ILE A 810 17.34 10.58 9.25
CA ILE A 810 15.95 10.89 9.50
C ILE A 810 15.34 11.21 8.15
N THR A 811 14.30 10.47 7.76
CA THR A 811 13.48 10.80 6.62
C THR A 811 12.52 11.91 7.02
N VAL A 812 12.46 12.93 6.20
CA VAL A 812 11.59 14.10 6.28
C VAL A 812 10.84 14.15 4.96
N ASP A 813 9.58 14.59 5.01
CA ASP A 813 8.76 14.75 3.81
C ASP A 813 9.54 15.45 2.66
N PRO A 814 9.59 14.86 1.44
CA PRO A 814 10.34 15.40 0.30
C PRO A 814 9.98 16.84 -0.08
N ARG A 815 8.81 17.36 0.29
CA ARG A 815 8.46 18.78 0.10
C ARG A 815 9.41 19.75 0.81
N TYR A 816 10.16 19.26 1.81
CA TYR A 816 11.19 20.04 2.50
C TYR A 816 12.57 19.92 1.84
N ALA A 817 12.73 19.18 0.72
CA ALA A 817 13.99 19.06 -0.01
C ALA A 817 14.58 20.43 -0.35
N GLY A 818 15.88 20.60 -0.10
CA GLY A 818 16.57 21.88 -0.24
C GLY A 818 16.30 22.90 0.87
N GLN A 819 15.36 22.64 1.79
CA GLN A 819 15.09 23.49 2.95
C GLN A 819 15.99 23.13 4.15
N THR A 820 16.31 24.11 4.99
CA THR A 820 17.04 23.88 6.24
C THR A 820 16.05 23.55 7.36
N VAL A 821 16.24 22.40 8.01
CA VAL A 821 15.45 21.96 9.18
C VAL A 821 16.32 21.93 10.43
N TYR A 822 15.71 21.94 11.62
CA TYR A 822 16.40 21.96 12.92
C TYR A 822 16.03 20.73 13.71
N VAL A 823 17.01 19.84 13.94
CA VAL A 823 16.76 18.57 14.62
C VAL A 823 17.15 18.67 16.08
N TRP A 824 16.21 18.40 16.97
CA TRP A 824 16.37 18.44 18.42
C TRP A 824 16.21 17.06 19.04
N LEU A 825 16.98 16.77 20.09
CA LEU A 825 16.76 15.64 20.97
C LEU A 825 16.10 16.13 22.27
N HIS A 826 14.90 15.65 22.55
CA HIS A 826 14.07 16.02 23.69
C HIS A 826 14.16 14.97 24.80
N SER A 827 14.81 15.38 25.88
CA SER A 827 14.95 14.72 27.19
C SER A 827 15.52 15.76 28.17
N GLU A 828 16.74 16.24 27.87
CA GLU A 828 17.21 17.61 28.04
C GLU A 828 17.35 18.22 26.64
N PRO A 829 16.54 19.22 26.25
CA PRO A 829 16.48 19.68 24.86
C PRO A 829 17.84 20.13 24.32
N ARG A 830 18.32 19.46 23.28
CA ARG A 830 19.61 19.74 22.63
C ARG A 830 19.47 19.74 21.11
N LEU A 831 19.92 20.81 20.47
CA LEU A 831 20.00 20.90 19.02
C LEU A 831 21.13 19.98 18.52
N LEU A 832 20.77 19.02 17.66
CA LEU A 832 21.69 18.07 17.04
C LEU A 832 22.32 18.64 15.77
N GLY A 833 21.60 19.50 15.06
CA GLY A 833 22.09 20.18 13.87
C GLY A 833 21.00 20.90 13.10
N SER A 834 21.40 21.65 12.08
CA SER A 834 20.50 22.30 11.13
C SER A 834 20.79 21.86 9.68
N PRO A 835 20.56 20.57 9.34
CA PRO A 835 20.84 20.04 8.01
C PRO A 835 19.89 20.62 6.96
N VAL A 836 20.36 20.63 5.71
CA VAL A 836 19.49 20.80 4.54
C VAL A 836 18.93 19.44 4.18
N VAL A 837 17.62 19.34 3.96
CA VAL A 837 16.97 18.10 3.51
C VAL A 837 17.48 17.77 2.12
N ALA A 838 18.00 16.55 1.93
CA ALA A 838 18.48 16.07 0.65
C ALA A 838 17.32 15.87 -0.34
N ALA A 839 17.63 15.69 -1.63
CA ALA A 839 16.62 15.50 -2.67
C ALA A 839 15.75 14.24 -2.46
N ASP A 840 16.27 13.25 -1.72
CA ASP A 840 15.57 12.02 -1.32
C ASP A 840 14.77 12.18 0.00
N GLY A 841 14.58 13.40 0.49
CA GLY A 841 13.87 13.67 1.74
C GLY A 841 14.69 13.38 3.00
N THR A 842 15.96 13.01 2.93
CA THR A 842 16.71 12.61 4.13
C THR A 842 17.54 13.73 4.76
N VAL A 843 17.70 13.68 6.08
CA VAL A 843 18.69 14.46 6.83
C VAL A 843 19.50 13.57 7.75
N ARG A 844 20.77 13.92 7.97
CA ARG A 844 21.67 13.15 8.83
C ARG A 844 22.17 13.97 10.01
N VAL A 845 21.99 13.45 11.22
CA VAL A 845 22.46 14.09 12.47
C VAL A 845 23.21 13.08 13.35
N THR A 846 24.04 13.55 14.27
CA THR A 846 24.80 12.67 15.18
C THR A 846 24.24 12.76 16.59
N ILE A 847 23.89 11.62 17.19
CA ILE A 847 23.53 11.52 18.61
C ILE A 847 24.79 11.86 19.43
N PRO A 848 24.74 12.82 20.36
CA PRO A 848 25.92 13.17 21.14
C PRO A 848 26.42 12.01 22.00
N ALA A 849 27.75 11.92 22.14
CA ALA A 849 28.39 10.82 22.88
C ALA A 849 28.11 10.82 24.40
N ASP A 850 27.56 11.92 24.92
CA ASP A 850 27.23 12.14 26.32
C ASP A 850 25.72 12.06 26.62
N VAL A 851 24.88 11.66 25.65
CA VAL A 851 23.45 11.44 25.89
C VAL A 851 23.26 10.24 26.84
N PRO A 852 22.45 10.38 27.91
CA PRO A 852 22.09 9.25 28.79
C PRO A 852 21.45 8.10 28.02
N VAL A 853 21.56 6.88 28.53
CA VAL A 853 20.76 5.76 28.00
C VAL A 853 19.31 5.89 28.46
N GLY A 854 18.35 5.50 27.62
CA GLY A 854 16.92 5.56 27.90
C GLY A 854 16.09 6.10 26.73
N LEU A 855 14.83 6.42 26.98
CA LEU A 855 13.92 6.98 25.97
C LEU A 855 14.11 8.49 25.81
N HIS A 856 14.17 8.93 24.56
CA HIS A 856 14.24 10.33 24.14
C HIS A 856 13.25 10.55 22.98
N ARG A 857 13.10 11.81 22.55
CA ARG A 857 12.35 12.16 21.33
C ARG A 857 13.22 12.93 20.36
N LEU A 858 13.26 12.52 19.09
CA LEU A 858 13.78 13.33 18.00
C LEU A 858 12.67 14.24 17.49
N VAL A 859 12.94 15.54 17.37
CA VAL A 859 11.98 16.55 16.90
C VAL A 859 12.62 17.31 15.74
N VAL A 860 11.94 17.40 14.61
CA VAL A 860 12.38 18.16 13.44
C VAL A 860 11.51 19.40 13.32
N LEU A 861 12.14 20.57 13.30
CA LEU A 861 11.48 21.87 13.15
C LEU A 861 11.83 22.51 11.81
N ASP A 862 10.91 23.28 11.25
CA ASP A 862 11.19 24.14 10.10
C ASP A 862 11.97 25.41 10.49
N SER A 863 12.22 26.29 9.52
CA SER A 863 12.92 27.56 9.75
C SER A 863 12.16 28.57 10.61
N THR A 864 10.85 28.39 10.81
CA THR A 864 9.99 29.25 11.64
C THR A 864 9.86 28.74 13.08
N GLY A 865 10.29 27.50 13.35
CA GLY A 865 10.15 26.82 14.62
C GLY A 865 8.88 25.98 14.74
N ALA A 866 8.14 25.77 13.64
CA ALA A 866 7.02 24.87 13.58
C ALA A 866 7.50 23.41 13.55
N ILE A 867 6.74 22.51 14.18
CA ILE A 867 7.04 21.08 14.21
C ILE A 867 6.72 20.49 12.83
N ILE A 868 7.73 19.95 12.16
CA ILE A 868 7.56 19.13 10.95
C ILE A 868 7.16 17.71 11.38
N GLY A 869 7.82 17.19 12.42
CA GLY A 869 7.41 15.96 13.07
C GLY A 869 8.34 15.59 14.24
N TRP A 870 7.95 14.57 14.99
CA TRP A 870 8.75 14.02 16.07
C TRP A 870 8.52 12.50 16.23
N GLN A 871 9.56 11.79 16.69
CA GLN A 871 9.53 10.34 16.92
C GLN A 871 10.26 9.99 18.23
N GLU A 872 9.82 8.95 18.93
CA GLU A 872 10.57 8.36 20.05
C GLU A 872 11.81 7.60 19.56
N ILE A 873 12.92 7.72 20.30
CA ILE A 873 14.17 7.00 20.08
C ILE A 873 14.74 6.52 21.42
N GLU A 874 15.10 5.25 21.51
CA GLU A 874 15.81 4.69 22.65
C GLU A 874 17.33 4.75 22.45
N ILE A 875 18.02 5.44 23.35
CA ILE A 875 19.49 5.45 23.37
C ILE A 875 19.99 4.28 24.19
N VAL A 876 20.65 3.33 23.52
CA VAL A 876 21.16 2.09 24.12
C VAL A 876 22.67 2.15 24.33
N ALA A 877 23.18 1.40 25.31
CA ALA A 877 24.63 1.35 25.57
C ALA A 877 25.38 0.70 24.38
N ALA A 878 26.48 1.31 23.95
CA ALA A 878 27.32 0.73 22.91
C ALA A 878 27.87 -0.65 23.34
N ALA A 879 27.72 -1.67 22.50
CA ALA A 879 28.28 -2.98 22.73
C ALA A 879 29.82 -2.89 22.87
N GLY A 880 30.35 -3.27 24.04
CA GLY A 880 31.74 -3.02 24.41
C GLY A 880 32.76 -3.70 23.49
N ALA A 881 33.57 -2.91 22.79
CA ALA A 881 34.84 -3.37 22.21
C ALA A 881 35.85 -3.72 23.33
N PRO A 882 36.74 -4.71 23.14
CA PRO A 882 37.46 -5.35 24.24
C PRO A 882 38.59 -4.47 24.79
N GLY A 883 38.39 -3.93 25.99
CA GLY A 883 39.42 -3.27 26.79
C GLY A 883 40.25 -4.26 27.62
N ARG A 884 41.53 -4.36 27.31
CA ARG A 884 42.54 -5.13 28.05
C ARG A 884 42.84 -4.50 29.43
N VAL A 885 42.44 -5.12 30.54
CA VAL A 885 43.18 -5.04 31.82
C VAL A 885 42.96 -6.31 32.66
N GLY A 886 44.02 -6.78 33.30
CA GLY A 886 44.12 -8.11 33.89
C GLY A 886 43.51 -8.30 35.28
N GLY A 887 43.20 -9.57 35.54
CA GLY A 887 43.50 -10.31 36.77
C GLY A 887 42.82 -9.86 38.07
N GLY A 888 41.78 -10.61 38.48
CA GLY A 888 41.43 -10.72 39.90
C GLY A 888 40.01 -11.21 40.22
N SER A 889 39.86 -12.54 40.37
CA SER A 889 38.99 -13.22 41.36
C SER A 889 37.45 -13.08 41.30
N ALA A 890 36.83 -14.00 40.58
CA ALA A 890 35.69 -14.89 40.93
C ALA A 890 34.62 -14.49 41.98
N ALA A 891 33.36 -14.49 41.54
CA ALA A 891 32.22 -15.17 42.20
C ALA A 891 31.13 -15.50 41.16
N SER A 892 30.43 -16.61 41.37
CA SER A 892 29.91 -17.52 40.34
C SER A 892 28.42 -17.34 40.01
N GLY A 893 28.07 -17.43 38.72
CA GLY A 893 26.75 -17.76 38.18
C GLY A 893 26.93 -18.69 36.96
N PRO A 894 26.04 -19.67 36.71
CA PRO A 894 26.28 -20.75 35.75
C PRO A 894 26.18 -20.29 34.29
N LEU A 895 26.94 -21.01 33.47
CA LEU A 895 27.41 -20.67 32.14
C LEU A 895 26.34 -20.81 31.06
N ALA A 896 26.39 -19.89 30.09
CA ALA A 896 25.99 -20.13 28.72
C ALA A 896 26.82 -21.31 28.15
N SER A 897 26.15 -22.40 27.81
CA SER A 897 26.71 -23.45 26.95
C SER A 897 26.39 -23.09 25.52
N THR A 898 27.44 -22.93 24.72
CA THR A 898 27.43 -22.81 23.26
C THR A 898 26.65 -23.97 22.63
N GLY A 899 25.50 -23.67 22.04
CA GLY A 899 24.78 -24.56 21.13
C GLY A 899 25.32 -24.43 19.72
N LEU A 900 26.44 -25.09 19.46
CA LEU A 900 26.88 -25.49 18.12
C LEU A 900 26.59 -26.99 18.06
N ASP A 901 25.48 -27.37 17.42
CA ASP A 901 25.16 -28.75 17.01
C ASP A 901 24.04 -28.64 15.96
N GLY A 902 24.23 -28.95 14.68
CA GLY A 902 24.48 -30.31 14.23
C GLY A 902 23.22 -30.88 13.55
N ARG A 903 22.79 -30.28 12.42
CA ARG A 903 21.78 -30.87 11.51
C ARG A 903 22.26 -30.82 10.06
N GLY A 904 23.43 -31.42 9.86
CA GLY A 904 24.04 -31.66 8.56
C GLY A 904 24.64 -33.07 8.53
N ALA A 905 23.87 -34.07 8.92
CA ALA A 905 24.10 -35.49 8.65
C ALA A 905 22.88 -36.29 9.19
N VAL A 906 22.50 -37.34 8.48
CA VAL A 906 21.35 -38.24 8.72
C VAL A 906 20.04 -37.83 8.04
N LEU A 907 20.05 -37.79 6.71
CA LEU A 907 18.97 -38.33 5.86
C LEU A 907 19.61 -38.99 4.62
N ALA A 908 20.46 -39.97 4.90
CA ALA A 908 21.00 -40.91 3.91
C ALA A 908 21.08 -42.30 4.56
N ALA A 909 19.95 -42.79 5.08
CA ALA A 909 19.79 -44.17 5.55
C ALA A 909 18.30 -44.51 5.79
N MET A 910 17.46 -44.43 4.75
CA MET A 910 16.20 -45.19 4.72
C MET A 910 15.73 -45.42 3.27
N VAL A 911 16.65 -45.90 2.44
CA VAL A 911 16.33 -46.75 1.28
C VAL A 911 16.72 -48.17 1.69
N LEU A 912 15.78 -49.11 1.60
CA LEU A 912 15.80 -50.51 2.08
C LEU A 912 15.23 -50.73 3.49
N VAL A 913 13.91 -50.62 3.66
CA VAL A 913 12.99 -51.70 4.06
C VAL A 913 11.56 -51.19 3.83
N LEU A 914 11.05 -51.33 2.60
CA LEU A 914 9.62 -51.33 2.30
C LEU A 914 9.40 -52.08 0.98
N ALA A 915 9.69 -53.38 1.02
CA ALA A 915 9.13 -54.37 0.11
C ALA A 915 8.84 -55.61 0.95
N GLY A 916 7.58 -55.85 1.33
CA GLY A 916 7.27 -57.05 2.11
C GLY A 916 5.90 -57.20 2.77
N ALA A 917 4.80 -56.78 2.14
CA ALA A 917 3.45 -57.36 2.29
C ALA A 917 2.51 -56.51 1.44
N THR A 918 2.11 -56.92 0.24
CA THR A 918 0.90 -57.73 0.08
C THR A 918 0.81 -58.27 -1.36
N VAL A 919 1.19 -59.53 -1.59
CA VAL A 919 0.64 -60.33 -2.71
C VAL A 919 0.64 -61.81 -2.29
N LEU A 920 -0.55 -62.38 -1.99
CA LEU A 920 -1.00 -63.71 -2.43
C LEU A 920 -2.23 -64.22 -1.66
N ALA A 921 -3.41 -64.11 -2.28
CA ALA A 921 -4.44 -65.15 -2.44
C ALA A 921 -5.68 -64.46 -3.08
N ALA A 922 -6.31 -64.91 -4.16
CA ALA A 922 -6.16 -66.09 -4.98
C ALA A 922 -6.76 -65.80 -6.38
N ARG A 923 -6.29 -66.55 -7.37
CA ARG A 923 -6.69 -66.49 -8.78
C ARG A 923 -8.00 -67.25 -9.06
N ARG A 924 -8.76 -66.71 -10.04
CA ARG A 924 -9.64 -67.35 -11.09
C ARG A 924 -11.15 -67.53 -10.82
N PRO A 925 -11.99 -67.64 -11.89
CA PRO A 925 -11.98 -66.92 -13.18
C PRO A 925 -13.38 -66.48 -13.71
N ALA A 926 -13.37 -65.60 -14.71
CA ALA A 926 -14.34 -65.31 -15.79
C ALA A 926 -15.76 -65.93 -15.77
N ARG A 927 -16.78 -65.07 -15.96
CA ARG A 927 -17.94 -65.37 -16.83
C ARG A 927 -18.64 -64.11 -17.38
N ARG A 928 -18.94 -64.17 -18.68
CA ARG A 928 -19.86 -63.33 -19.45
C ARG A 928 -21.26 -63.24 -18.81
N ASP A 929 -21.96 -62.11 -18.97
CA ASP A 929 -23.06 -61.92 -19.95
C ASP A 929 -23.82 -60.59 -19.68
N ARG A 930 -24.17 -59.90 -20.77
CA ARG A 930 -25.39 -59.07 -21.07
C ARG A 930 -26.05 -58.28 -19.93
N VAL A 931 -26.35 -56.98 -20.09
CA VAL A 931 -27.29 -56.36 -21.05
C VAL A 931 -26.82 -54.95 -21.40
#